data_AF-A0A4Y9XPT0-F1
#
_entry.id   AF-A0A4Y9XPT0-F1
#
_cell.length_a   1.000
_cell.length_b   1.000
_cell.length_c   1.000
_cell.angle_alpha   90.00
_cell.angle_beta   90.00
_cell.angle_gamma   90.00
#
_symmetry.space_group_name_H-M   'P 1'
#
loop_
_entity.id
_entity.type
_entity.pdbx_description
1 polymer ?
#
loop_
_entity_poly.entity_id
_entity_poly.type
_entity_poly.pdbx_seq_one_letter_code
_entity_poly.pdbx_strand_id
1 'polypeptide(L)'
;MEGSSIAQIERAAVAAEPAANNVMGRKHQDKFSGPSAQPAVGGQAYDGPVVRNPLAPVPKISDRITNGRGSLAIRDRIQYLKQHPDELREEIGRIDQIIENALPYESPSTAGSRERILETWSLIIPILAQREIPQVDLWNVDIVAKYAREYLIFRLNCTDGKGGAKFVKAMTLRNWHNHLVHCIAKYTIDAQARKCGSQLLVAGGLYVALETVVDTLIIDNSLNRHNDERKYFGREELLLLLEAGMGDGNEASSFARFQLNTQLTIAFTTGTRPSSLAFAHPDYEKRGLYPTLADIVLERHEGGIAVKLHLKNFKGSNGPADGKEQWLMLTPVGEWFNLPFETGFWLVGALVLREALADHDSIDSVLDGEEAKIRIKPECLSEPLFLANAPGGREREGEKKPQSARALSEAITQRCRSAGLDGGGMYVFRRAAADWFGRLLAADAAAELLGHKPETQQIFRKHYSRGSLNIPLVAQRLGEMKGPGSAMAEVAARQQVFSSVAVKCLVRRMGRDGRKDKGSTGAEPESSVSGEAGVSEEGEAPGAAAEAEDPDDPELTAAEQAETLVRFSEVVGHQRDLDIAWDGIYELLPAGAKKHKPWVQAERQRIKMLRRDFDRLPTVTEEAFAAAEEVMLSCLVGLQKIRGAHLRRARRAKVEVSRKAALSVKWDTLKARQTAQAQLNEPMARVKEALKAQQEDAWENEEEDTAENEKASKELSLHLRLIVSGAGSNRGPGPAKTTVEPKGKGKERETGPSDTIPGGLFHFEPETEQPAGEEPINASDAAANTLGSGEAVDIHAVRKEFLKSLVDPVVEYKQNKAFFEEHHKCLQCQRYVSNETKQKKEWTSFGRLSRHIKECHNPWAELELLMYAPDGRMHCPLKTCDFVSTNVASVRKHCLNGCERRDAFKAMQEQYAGQQMKRNADWVVWKAKQKELEEAAAVDEEGAAGPSYTDEVEGPSVTLTANMSRAALLEAARSFLRGIKTTFDRVMRLDWETLFAQGQELGYFGGTEFAAFEKDLKGLKDLIEGLYQEAAK
;
A
#
# COMPACT_ATOMS: atom_id res chain seq x y z
N MET A 1 -46.72 -23.30 39.38
CA MET A 1 -47.92 -24.11 39.14
C MET A 1 -48.93 -23.22 38.44
N GLU A 2 -49.39 -23.39 37.21
CA GLU A 2 -49.21 -24.27 36.04
C GLU A 2 -49.72 -23.34 34.89
N GLY A 3 -49.15 -23.20 33.71
CA GLY A 3 -48.81 -24.22 32.72
C GLY A 3 -49.54 -23.88 31.41
N SER A 4 -48.85 -24.04 30.28
CA SER A 4 -49.39 -24.22 28.90
C SER A 4 -49.21 -23.09 27.86
N SER A 5 -47.98 -23.08 27.32
CA SER A 5 -47.53 -23.12 25.92
C SER A 5 -48.01 -22.12 24.84
N ILE A 6 -46.99 -21.42 24.33
CA ILE A 6 -46.87 -20.50 23.18
C ILE A 6 -47.08 -21.16 21.79
N ALA A 7 -47.72 -22.34 21.71
CA ALA A 7 -47.82 -23.12 20.46
C ALA A 7 -49.05 -22.80 19.56
N GLN A 8 -49.83 -21.75 19.83
CA GLN A 8 -51.12 -21.51 19.14
C GLN A 8 -51.24 -20.19 18.34
N ILE A 9 -50.21 -19.33 18.30
CA ILE A 9 -50.32 -18.02 17.63
C ILE A 9 -49.75 -18.00 16.19
N GLU A 10 -48.98 -19.01 15.76
CA GLU A 10 -48.29 -18.98 14.44
C GLU A 10 -49.05 -19.62 13.26
N ARG A 11 -50.37 -19.85 13.32
CA ARG A 11 -51.11 -20.54 12.23
C ARG A 11 -52.16 -19.73 11.46
N ALA A 12 -52.28 -18.41 11.62
CA ALA A 12 -53.43 -17.67 11.06
C ALA A 12 -53.14 -16.46 10.16
N ALA A 13 -51.96 -16.32 9.54
CA ALA A 13 -51.71 -15.15 8.68
C ALA A 13 -50.87 -15.44 7.41
N VAL A 14 -51.37 -16.30 6.51
CA VAL A 14 -51.01 -16.26 5.08
C VAL A 14 -52.20 -16.68 4.23
N ALA A 15 -53.03 -15.72 3.81
CA ALA A 15 -53.95 -15.86 2.69
C ALA A 15 -54.39 -14.48 2.16
N ALA A 16 -53.55 -13.84 1.34
CA ALA A 16 -53.93 -12.94 0.25
C ALA A 16 -52.67 -12.34 -0.40
N GLU A 17 -52.23 -12.92 -1.53
CA GLU A 17 -51.42 -12.20 -2.53
C GLU A 17 -52.36 -11.70 -3.64
N PRO A 18 -51.96 -10.62 -4.34
CA PRO A 18 -52.01 -10.67 -5.80
C PRO A 18 -50.63 -10.41 -6.43
N ALA A 19 -50.22 -11.40 -7.24
CA ALA A 19 -49.44 -11.35 -8.46
C ALA A 19 -48.59 -10.11 -8.78
N ALA A 20 -47.25 -10.32 -8.89
CA ALA A 20 -46.51 -10.16 -10.15
C ALA A 20 -45.01 -10.50 -10.01
N ASN A 21 -44.48 -11.16 -11.04
CA ASN A 21 -43.08 -11.29 -11.46
C ASN A 21 -42.15 -12.31 -10.75
N ASN A 22 -42.30 -13.55 -11.23
CA ASN A 22 -41.32 -14.64 -11.16
C ASN A 22 -40.07 -14.36 -12.02
N VAL A 23 -38.88 -14.41 -11.41
CA VAL A 23 -37.67 -15.03 -12.02
C VAL A 23 -36.96 -15.83 -10.92
N MET A 24 -36.96 -17.16 -11.08
CA MET A 24 -36.56 -18.12 -10.06
C MET A 24 -35.04 -18.25 -9.87
N GLY A 25 -34.59 -18.14 -8.62
CA GLY A 25 -33.44 -18.85 -8.07
C GLY A 25 -33.90 -20.13 -7.36
N ARG A 26 -33.36 -21.29 -7.76
CA ARG A 26 -33.68 -22.59 -7.15
C ARG A 26 -32.99 -22.75 -5.80
N LYS A 27 -33.78 -23.04 -4.75
CA LYS A 27 -33.31 -23.51 -3.44
C LYS A 27 -32.92 -24.99 -3.53
N HIS A 28 -31.71 -25.32 -3.08
CA HIS A 28 -31.30 -26.69 -2.75
C HIS A 28 -31.91 -27.05 -1.37
N GLN A 29 -32.63 -28.16 -1.29
CA GLN A 29 -33.00 -28.79 -0.02
C GLN A 29 -32.11 -30.03 0.19
N ASP A 30 -31.47 -30.07 1.34
CA ASP A 30 -30.80 -31.24 1.89
C ASP A 30 -31.82 -32.29 2.35
N LYS A 31 -31.62 -33.55 1.96
CA LYS A 31 -32.15 -34.73 2.66
C LYS A 31 -31.10 -35.84 2.64
N PHE A 32 -30.57 -36.16 3.81
CA PHE A 32 -29.92 -37.43 4.11
C PHE A 32 -30.85 -38.25 5.01
N SER A 33 -31.17 -39.48 4.60
CA SER A 33 -31.19 -40.73 5.40
C SER A 33 -32.08 -41.81 4.75
N GLY A 34 -31.56 -43.04 4.67
CA GLY A 34 -32.37 -44.26 4.50
C GLY A 34 -32.03 -45.15 3.29
N PRO A 35 -31.63 -46.43 3.49
CA PRO A 35 -31.24 -47.36 2.43
C PRO A 35 -32.41 -48.23 1.96
N SER A 36 -32.52 -48.54 0.66
CA SER A 36 -32.96 -49.87 0.19
C SER A 36 -32.93 -50.02 -1.34
N ALA A 37 -32.46 -51.21 -1.75
CA ALA A 37 -32.89 -52.06 -2.85
C ALA A 37 -33.21 -51.46 -4.24
N GLN A 38 -32.46 -51.96 -5.23
CA GLN A 38 -32.86 -51.98 -6.64
C GLN A 38 -34.21 -52.70 -6.83
N PRO A 39 -34.90 -52.44 -7.96
CA PRO A 39 -34.80 -53.44 -9.01
C PRO A 39 -34.51 -52.88 -10.40
N ALA A 40 -33.90 -53.75 -11.20
CA ALA A 40 -33.60 -53.60 -12.61
C ALA A 40 -34.85 -53.32 -13.45
N VAL A 41 -34.77 -52.36 -14.36
CA VAL A 41 -35.56 -52.33 -15.61
C VAL A 41 -34.64 -51.81 -16.71
N GLY A 42 -34.47 -52.64 -17.74
CA GLY A 42 -33.66 -52.32 -18.92
C GLY A 42 -34.34 -51.32 -19.85
N GLY A 43 -33.54 -50.73 -20.73
CA GLY A 43 -34.08 -49.87 -21.78
C GLY A 43 -33.02 -49.09 -22.55
N GLN A 44 -32.59 -49.71 -23.66
CA GLN A 44 -32.15 -49.09 -24.92
C GLN A 44 -30.91 -48.18 -24.94
N ALA A 45 -29.90 -48.69 -25.64
CA ALA A 45 -28.77 -47.95 -26.17
C ALA A 45 -29.23 -46.78 -27.05
N TYR A 46 -28.73 -45.58 -26.74
CA TYR A 46 -28.78 -44.42 -27.62
C TYR A 46 -27.37 -44.21 -28.16
N ASP A 47 -27.11 -44.66 -29.38
CA ASP A 47 -25.97 -44.24 -30.16
C ASP A 47 -26.21 -42.80 -30.63
N GLY A 48 -25.61 -41.85 -29.93
CA GLY A 48 -25.58 -40.44 -30.32
C GLY A 48 -24.17 -39.89 -30.19
N PRO A 49 -23.66 -39.12 -31.16
CA PRO A 49 -22.28 -38.65 -31.15
C PRO A 49 -22.03 -37.72 -29.97
N VAL A 50 -20.96 -37.99 -29.23
CA VAL A 50 -20.44 -37.14 -28.16
C VAL A 50 -20.09 -35.77 -28.76
N VAL A 51 -20.97 -34.79 -28.58
CA VAL A 51 -20.67 -33.38 -28.84
C VAL A 51 -19.66 -32.92 -27.78
N ARG A 52 -18.38 -32.93 -28.15
CA ARG A 52 -17.32 -32.33 -27.33
C ARG A 52 -17.48 -30.81 -27.37
N ASN A 53 -17.72 -30.24 -26.20
CA ASN A 53 -17.68 -28.81 -25.92
C ASN A 53 -16.30 -28.22 -26.30
N PRO A 54 -16.16 -27.31 -27.29
CA PRO A 54 -14.87 -26.77 -27.70
C PRO A 54 -14.76 -25.30 -27.32
N LEU A 55 -14.71 -24.98 -26.03
CA LEU A 55 -14.30 -23.63 -25.59
C LEU A 55 -13.38 -23.74 -24.38
N ALA A 56 -12.09 -23.92 -24.67
CA ALA A 56 -11.02 -23.63 -23.73
C ALA A 56 -10.34 -22.31 -24.15
N PRO A 57 -10.00 -21.41 -23.22
CA PRO A 57 -9.34 -20.15 -23.54
C PRO A 57 -7.92 -20.40 -24.10
N VAL A 58 -7.55 -19.69 -25.16
CA VAL A 58 -6.22 -19.74 -25.81
C VAL A 58 -5.13 -19.31 -24.81
N PRO A 59 -4.27 -20.24 -24.31
CA PRO A 59 -3.11 -19.89 -23.50
C PRO A 59 -1.94 -19.51 -24.43
N LYS A 60 -0.89 -18.89 -23.87
CA LYS A 60 0.37 -18.57 -24.58
C LYS A 60 0.87 -19.80 -25.35
N ILE A 61 0.79 -19.71 -26.67
CA ILE A 61 1.04 -20.80 -27.62
C ILE A 61 2.51 -21.27 -27.57
N SER A 62 3.45 -20.42 -27.19
CA SER A 62 4.88 -20.75 -27.20
C SER A 62 5.28 -21.83 -26.19
N ASP A 63 4.70 -21.84 -24.97
CA ASP A 63 5.28 -22.58 -23.85
C ASP A 63 4.69 -24.00 -23.67
N ARG A 64 3.48 -24.25 -24.19
CA ARG A 64 2.89 -25.61 -24.23
C ARG A 64 3.21 -26.37 -25.51
N ILE A 65 3.66 -25.70 -26.57
CA ILE A 65 3.96 -26.38 -27.84
C ILE A 65 5.12 -27.37 -27.70
N THR A 66 6.02 -27.17 -26.75
CA THR A 66 7.23 -27.98 -26.65
C THR A 66 7.02 -29.34 -25.98
N ASN A 67 6.08 -29.53 -25.04
CA ASN A 67 6.09 -30.75 -24.20
C ASN A 67 4.73 -31.46 -23.92
N GLY A 68 3.61 -31.11 -24.57
CA GLY A 68 2.30 -31.76 -24.31
C GLY A 68 1.76 -32.58 -25.49
N ARG A 69 1.17 -33.77 -25.26
CA ARG A 69 0.52 -34.58 -26.32
C ARG A 69 -0.52 -33.80 -27.16
N GLY A 70 -1.14 -32.76 -26.60
CA GLY A 70 -2.06 -31.87 -27.33
C GLY A 70 -1.37 -30.92 -28.33
N SER A 71 -0.10 -30.57 -28.13
CA SER A 71 0.62 -29.69 -29.07
C SER A 71 1.07 -30.41 -30.33
N LEU A 72 1.37 -31.71 -30.23
CA LEU A 72 1.66 -32.56 -31.38
C LEU A 72 0.44 -32.63 -32.30
N ALA A 73 -0.75 -32.94 -31.75
CA ALA A 73 -1.99 -32.99 -32.55
C ALA A 73 -2.33 -31.65 -33.23
N ILE A 74 -2.11 -30.51 -32.56
CA ILE A 74 -2.33 -29.19 -33.16
C ILE A 74 -1.27 -28.90 -34.23
N ARG A 75 0.01 -29.22 -33.98
CA ARG A 75 1.09 -29.04 -34.96
C ARG A 75 0.87 -29.90 -36.20
N ASP A 76 0.49 -31.16 -36.01
CA ASP A 76 0.17 -32.10 -37.09
C ASP A 76 -1.06 -31.62 -37.85
N ARG A 77 -2.09 -31.10 -37.16
CA ARG A 77 -3.25 -30.47 -37.81
C ARG A 77 -2.86 -29.23 -38.60
N ILE A 78 -1.96 -28.39 -38.08
CA ILE A 78 -1.46 -27.20 -38.81
C ILE A 78 -0.64 -27.61 -40.04
N GLN A 79 0.25 -28.60 -39.91
CA GLN A 79 1.02 -29.12 -41.04
C GLN A 79 0.09 -29.75 -42.10
N TYR A 80 -0.92 -30.49 -41.66
CA TYR A 80 -1.96 -31.04 -42.52
C TYR A 80 -2.73 -29.93 -43.25
N LEU A 81 -3.23 -28.92 -42.54
CA LEU A 81 -3.95 -27.79 -43.14
C LEU A 81 -3.06 -26.98 -44.12
N LYS A 82 -1.75 -26.89 -43.88
CA LYS A 82 -0.81 -26.28 -44.84
C LYS A 82 -0.72 -27.05 -46.16
N GLN A 83 -0.89 -28.38 -46.12
CA GLN A 83 -0.93 -29.23 -47.30
C GLN A 83 -2.32 -29.24 -47.98
N HIS A 84 -3.36 -28.75 -47.31
CA HIS A 84 -4.76 -28.77 -47.76
C HIS A 84 -5.37 -27.35 -47.72
N PRO A 85 -5.03 -26.48 -48.70
CA PRO A 85 -5.36 -25.05 -48.65
C PRO A 85 -6.86 -24.75 -48.65
N ASP A 86 -7.70 -25.61 -49.23
CA ASP A 86 -9.15 -25.41 -49.23
C ASP A 86 -9.77 -25.71 -47.85
N GLU A 87 -9.32 -26.77 -47.16
CA GLU A 87 -9.72 -27.05 -45.78
C GLU A 87 -9.21 -25.97 -44.81
N LEU A 88 -8.01 -25.45 -45.05
CA LEU A 88 -7.50 -24.31 -44.29
C LEU A 88 -8.39 -23.08 -44.47
N ARG A 89 -8.86 -22.80 -45.70
CA ARG A 89 -9.78 -21.69 -45.98
C ARG A 89 -11.13 -21.90 -45.29
N GLU A 90 -11.67 -23.12 -45.30
CA GLU A 90 -12.92 -23.46 -44.61
C GLU A 90 -12.79 -23.30 -43.09
N GLU A 91 -11.70 -23.81 -42.50
CA GLU A 91 -11.46 -23.71 -41.06
C GLU A 91 -11.25 -22.25 -40.62
N ILE A 92 -10.57 -21.44 -41.43
CA ILE A 92 -10.47 -19.98 -41.23
C ILE A 92 -11.86 -19.34 -41.24
N GLY A 93 -12.71 -19.70 -42.23
CA GLY A 93 -14.08 -19.17 -42.31
C GLY A 93 -14.94 -19.54 -41.08
N ARG A 94 -14.81 -20.76 -40.54
CA ARG A 94 -15.47 -21.16 -39.29
C ARG A 94 -14.96 -20.36 -38.10
N ILE A 95 -13.64 -20.14 -38.01
CA ILE A 95 -13.04 -19.32 -36.95
C ILE A 95 -13.57 -17.89 -37.02
N ASP A 96 -13.63 -17.30 -38.21
CA ASP A 96 -14.15 -15.94 -38.39
C ASP A 96 -15.63 -15.85 -38.00
N GLN A 97 -16.45 -16.83 -38.38
CA GLN A 97 -17.86 -16.91 -37.97
C GLN A 97 -18.03 -17.06 -36.45
N ILE A 98 -17.16 -17.85 -35.79
CA ILE A 98 -17.14 -17.96 -34.32
C ILE A 98 -16.72 -16.63 -33.69
N ILE A 99 -15.74 -15.92 -34.25
CA ILE A 99 -15.28 -14.61 -33.75
C ILE A 99 -16.37 -13.55 -33.91
N GLU A 100 -17.13 -13.58 -35.01
CA GLU A 100 -18.26 -12.67 -35.26
C GLU A 100 -19.44 -12.95 -34.33
N ASN A 101 -19.74 -14.23 -34.07
CA ASN A 101 -20.84 -14.65 -33.23
C ASN A 101 -20.50 -14.71 -31.74
N ALA A 102 -19.21 -14.64 -31.37
CA ALA A 102 -18.78 -14.55 -29.99
C ALA A 102 -19.29 -13.22 -29.41
N LEU A 103 -20.32 -13.30 -28.57
CA LEU A 103 -20.75 -12.18 -27.75
C LEU A 103 -19.52 -11.55 -27.09
N PRO A 104 -19.44 -10.21 -26.96
CA PRO A 104 -18.32 -9.52 -26.33
C PRO A 104 -18.31 -9.82 -24.82
N TYR A 105 -17.92 -11.03 -24.44
CA TYR A 105 -17.61 -11.45 -23.07
C TYR A 105 -16.22 -10.98 -22.65
N GLU A 106 -15.62 -10.12 -23.46
CA GLU A 106 -14.44 -9.37 -23.14
C GLU A 106 -14.65 -8.58 -21.85
N SER A 107 -13.64 -8.58 -20.97
CA SER A 107 -13.68 -7.69 -19.81
C SER A 107 -13.66 -6.24 -20.29
N PRO A 108 -14.48 -5.33 -19.73
CA PRO A 108 -14.54 -3.94 -20.18
C PRO A 108 -13.17 -3.24 -20.16
N SER A 109 -12.29 -3.63 -19.23
CA SER A 109 -10.91 -3.13 -19.18
C SER A 109 -10.08 -3.53 -20.40
N THR A 110 -10.28 -4.73 -20.93
CA THR A 110 -9.61 -5.16 -22.17
C THR A 110 -10.24 -4.42 -23.35
N ALA A 111 -11.57 -4.25 -23.36
CA ALA A 111 -12.28 -3.57 -24.44
C ALA A 111 -11.79 -2.13 -24.56
N GLY A 112 -11.76 -1.38 -23.45
CA GLY A 112 -11.24 -0.02 -23.44
C GLY A 112 -9.74 0.07 -23.79
N SER A 113 -8.95 -0.99 -23.57
CA SER A 113 -7.56 -1.01 -24.07
C SER A 113 -7.47 -1.19 -25.58
N ARG A 114 -8.36 -1.99 -26.16
CA ARG A 114 -8.47 -2.17 -27.62
C ARG A 114 -9.03 -0.91 -28.29
N GLU A 115 -10.06 -0.30 -27.71
CA GLU A 115 -10.62 0.98 -28.15
C GLU A 115 -9.54 2.07 -28.20
N ARG A 116 -8.71 2.19 -27.16
CA ARG A 116 -7.53 3.06 -27.19
C ARG A 116 -6.54 2.75 -28.32
N ILE A 117 -6.39 1.48 -28.73
CA ILE A 117 -5.60 1.16 -29.94
C ILE A 117 -6.28 1.75 -31.17
N LEU A 118 -7.58 1.56 -31.34
CA LEU A 118 -8.34 2.08 -32.48
C LEU A 118 -8.26 3.60 -32.57
N GLU A 119 -8.46 4.29 -31.44
CA GLU A 119 -8.35 5.74 -31.34
C GLU A 119 -6.94 6.21 -31.72
N THR A 120 -5.91 5.68 -31.06
CA THR A 120 -4.52 6.09 -31.35
C THR A 120 -4.07 5.69 -32.74
N TRP A 121 -4.56 4.58 -33.30
CA TRP A 121 -4.32 4.18 -34.69
C TRP A 121 -4.88 5.22 -35.65
N SER A 122 -6.15 5.62 -35.46
CA SER A 122 -6.80 6.62 -36.31
C SER A 122 -6.11 7.99 -36.28
N LEU A 123 -5.45 8.33 -35.17
CA LEU A 123 -4.68 9.57 -35.03
C LEU A 123 -3.28 9.47 -35.63
N ILE A 124 -2.58 8.35 -35.42
CA ILE A 124 -1.16 8.21 -35.78
C ILE A 124 -0.97 7.87 -37.26
N ILE A 125 -1.84 7.07 -37.85
CA ILE A 125 -1.65 6.59 -39.23
C ILE A 125 -1.67 7.72 -40.28
N PRO A 126 -2.59 8.72 -40.24
CA PRO A 126 -2.52 9.86 -41.15
C PRO A 126 -1.22 10.66 -41.02
N ILE A 127 -0.68 10.81 -39.80
CA ILE A 127 0.59 11.49 -39.53
C ILE A 127 1.74 10.72 -40.19
N LEU A 128 1.80 9.40 -39.98
CA LEU A 128 2.82 8.54 -40.59
C LEU A 128 2.71 8.47 -42.11
N ALA A 129 1.50 8.56 -42.65
CA ALA A 129 1.24 8.56 -44.08
C ALA A 129 1.45 9.93 -44.75
N GLN A 130 1.57 10.99 -43.95
CA GLN A 130 1.66 12.39 -44.41
C GLN A 130 0.52 12.76 -45.37
N ARG A 131 -0.66 12.18 -45.14
CA ARG A 131 -1.87 12.44 -45.92
C ARG A 131 -3.09 12.07 -45.10
N GLU A 132 -4.21 12.69 -45.41
CA GLU A 132 -5.50 12.23 -44.90
C GLU A 132 -5.80 10.84 -45.45
N ILE A 133 -6.21 9.94 -44.55
CA ILE A 133 -6.67 8.60 -44.89
C ILE A 133 -8.12 8.53 -44.43
N PRO A 134 -9.10 8.30 -45.33
CA PRO A 134 -10.49 8.13 -44.93
C PRO A 134 -10.63 7.07 -43.84
N GLN A 135 -11.53 7.29 -42.88
CA GLN A 135 -11.67 6.40 -41.72
C GLN A 135 -11.95 4.94 -42.12
N VAL A 136 -12.66 4.73 -43.23
CA VAL A 136 -12.96 3.41 -43.80
C VAL A 136 -11.71 2.69 -44.34
N ASP A 137 -10.69 3.44 -44.74
CA ASP A 137 -9.45 2.92 -45.33
C ASP A 137 -8.34 2.71 -44.29
N LEU A 138 -8.50 3.22 -43.06
CA LEU A 138 -7.50 3.07 -41.99
C LEU A 138 -7.16 1.61 -41.67
N TRP A 139 -8.09 0.69 -41.94
CA TRP A 139 -7.93 -0.75 -41.76
C TRP A 139 -7.87 -1.51 -43.09
N ASN A 140 -7.60 -0.83 -44.21
CA ASN A 140 -7.29 -1.51 -45.46
C ASN A 140 -5.99 -2.32 -45.30
N VAL A 141 -5.96 -3.53 -45.86
CA VAL A 141 -4.84 -4.47 -45.79
C VAL A 141 -3.50 -3.83 -46.17
N ASP A 142 -3.48 -2.96 -47.18
CA ASP A 142 -2.26 -2.30 -47.64
C ASP A 142 -1.76 -1.26 -46.63
N ILE A 143 -2.68 -0.53 -45.99
CA ILE A 143 -2.37 0.44 -44.94
C ILE A 143 -1.85 -0.27 -43.69
N VAL A 144 -2.52 -1.34 -43.26
CA VAL A 144 -2.12 -2.11 -42.08
C VAL A 144 -0.77 -2.80 -42.30
N ALA A 145 -0.58 -3.47 -43.44
CA ALA A 145 0.68 -4.13 -43.78
C ALA A 145 1.84 -3.13 -43.84
N LYS A 146 1.58 -1.91 -44.34
CA LYS A 146 2.59 -0.88 -44.48
C LYS A 146 2.97 -0.21 -43.16
N TYR A 147 2.01 0.13 -42.30
CA TYR A 147 2.24 1.05 -41.17
C TYR A 147 2.15 0.42 -39.78
N ALA A 148 1.76 -0.86 -39.63
CA ALA A 148 1.57 -1.44 -38.29
C ALA A 148 2.86 -1.48 -37.45
N ARG A 149 4.03 -1.61 -38.08
CA ARG A 149 5.34 -1.60 -37.41
C ARG A 149 5.70 -0.18 -36.96
N GLU A 150 5.56 0.76 -37.88
CA GLU A 150 5.82 2.19 -37.74
C GLU A 150 4.94 2.80 -36.65
N TYR A 151 3.68 2.34 -36.56
CA TYR A 151 2.77 2.71 -35.48
C TYR A 151 3.33 2.36 -34.09
N LEU A 152 3.87 1.14 -33.89
CA LEU A 152 4.43 0.75 -32.59
C LEU A 152 5.70 1.54 -32.26
N ILE A 153 6.56 1.78 -33.28
CA ILE A 153 7.77 2.60 -33.14
C ILE A 153 7.39 4.04 -32.74
N PHE A 154 6.50 4.66 -33.50
CA PHE A 154 6.02 6.02 -33.24
C PHE A 154 5.38 6.13 -31.86
N ARG A 155 4.48 5.20 -31.52
CA ARG A 155 3.79 5.23 -30.24
C ARG A 155 4.74 5.10 -29.06
N LEU A 156 5.76 4.24 -29.14
CA LEU A 156 6.77 4.13 -28.09
C LEU A 156 7.52 5.46 -27.91
N ASN A 157 7.93 6.08 -29.02
CA ASN A 157 8.70 7.32 -29.00
C ASN A 157 7.89 8.53 -28.51
N CYS A 158 6.56 8.50 -28.66
CA CYS A 158 5.67 9.58 -28.25
C CYS A 158 4.94 9.32 -26.92
N THR A 159 5.22 8.22 -26.23
CA THR A 159 4.56 7.90 -24.95
C THR A 159 5.57 7.79 -23.82
N ASP A 160 5.52 8.75 -22.90
CA ASP A 160 6.34 8.71 -21.71
C ASP A 160 5.95 7.54 -20.78
N GLY A 161 6.96 7.01 -20.11
CA GLY A 161 6.80 6.05 -19.03
C GLY A 161 6.23 6.69 -17.76
N LYS A 162 5.73 5.85 -16.85
CA LYS A 162 5.25 6.30 -15.54
C LYS A 162 6.40 6.80 -14.68
N GLY A 163 6.14 7.83 -13.87
CA GLY A 163 7.09 8.36 -12.89
C GLY A 163 8.27 9.11 -13.51
N GLY A 164 8.06 9.75 -14.66
CA GLY A 164 9.10 10.52 -15.36
C GLY A 164 10.08 9.66 -16.18
N ALA A 165 9.83 8.35 -16.31
CA ALA A 165 10.64 7.52 -17.19
C ALA A 165 10.42 7.93 -18.65
N LYS A 166 11.49 8.08 -19.43
CA LYS A 166 11.41 8.48 -20.85
C LYS A 166 10.56 7.54 -21.71
N PHE A 167 10.62 6.23 -21.44
CA PHE A 167 9.89 5.23 -22.22
C PHE A 167 9.00 4.37 -21.34
N VAL A 168 7.95 3.80 -21.94
CA VAL A 168 7.14 2.76 -21.29
C VAL A 168 7.95 1.48 -21.07
N LYS A 169 7.47 0.62 -20.17
CA LYS A 169 8.09 -0.69 -19.90
C LYS A 169 7.86 -1.67 -21.04
N ALA A 170 8.75 -2.65 -21.15
CA ALA A 170 8.64 -3.73 -22.14
C ALA A 170 7.29 -4.47 -22.07
N MET A 171 6.79 -4.73 -20.86
CA MET A 171 5.47 -5.37 -20.66
C MET A 171 4.32 -4.53 -21.21
N THR A 172 4.39 -3.20 -21.11
CA THR A 172 3.38 -2.30 -21.65
C THR A 172 3.39 -2.35 -23.19
N LEU A 173 4.58 -2.29 -23.80
CA LEU A 173 4.73 -2.40 -25.25
C LEU A 173 4.20 -3.75 -25.77
N ARG A 174 4.52 -4.86 -25.08
CA ARG A 174 3.96 -6.19 -25.41
C ARG A 174 2.43 -6.25 -25.30
N ASN A 175 1.84 -5.54 -24.33
CA ASN A 175 0.38 -5.45 -24.25
C ASN A 175 -0.20 -4.63 -25.40
N TRP A 176 0.43 -3.52 -25.81
CA TRP A 176 0.02 -2.77 -27.00
C TRP A 176 0.08 -3.63 -28.26
N HIS A 177 1.17 -4.38 -28.44
CA HIS A 177 1.31 -5.37 -29.50
C HIS A 177 0.14 -6.36 -29.50
N ASN A 178 -0.16 -7.00 -28.37
CA ASN A 178 -1.25 -7.98 -28.28
C ASN A 178 -2.62 -7.37 -28.60
N HIS A 179 -2.87 -6.13 -28.15
CA HIS A 179 -4.10 -5.42 -28.48
C HIS A 179 -4.16 -5.01 -29.95
N LEU A 180 -3.04 -4.59 -30.54
CA LEU A 180 -2.92 -4.25 -31.96
C LEU A 180 -3.16 -5.48 -32.84
N VAL A 181 -2.52 -6.62 -32.54
CA VAL A 181 -2.74 -7.89 -33.24
C VAL A 181 -4.23 -8.26 -33.24
N HIS A 182 -4.91 -8.11 -32.10
CA HIS A 182 -6.36 -8.33 -32.06
C HIS A 182 -7.14 -7.37 -32.96
N CYS A 183 -6.80 -6.07 -32.95
CA CYS A 183 -7.46 -5.10 -33.81
C CYS A 183 -7.20 -5.37 -35.30
N ILE A 184 -5.98 -5.74 -35.67
CA ILE A 184 -5.63 -6.18 -37.04
C ILE A 184 -6.49 -7.36 -37.44
N ALA A 185 -6.53 -8.42 -36.62
CA ALA A 185 -7.33 -9.61 -36.90
C ALA A 185 -8.81 -9.28 -37.13
N LYS A 186 -9.37 -8.39 -36.31
CA LYS A 186 -10.81 -8.08 -36.30
C LYS A 186 -11.25 -7.07 -37.36
N TYR A 187 -10.45 -6.03 -37.63
CA TYR A 187 -10.90 -4.86 -38.40
C TYR A 187 -10.27 -4.76 -39.79
N THR A 188 -9.20 -5.53 -40.10
CA THR A 188 -8.52 -5.41 -41.39
C THR A 188 -9.36 -5.98 -42.54
N ILE A 189 -9.54 -5.19 -43.59
CA ILE A 189 -10.30 -5.53 -44.79
C ILE A 189 -9.45 -5.40 -46.07
N ASP A 190 -9.76 -6.19 -47.10
CA ASP A 190 -9.16 -6.06 -48.42
C ASP A 190 -9.88 -5.02 -49.31
N ALA A 191 -9.42 -4.86 -50.56
CA ALA A 191 -10.02 -3.95 -51.54
C ALA A 191 -11.47 -4.31 -51.90
N GLN A 192 -11.91 -5.54 -51.62
CA GLN A 192 -13.28 -6.02 -51.80
C GLN A 192 -14.10 -5.95 -50.50
N ALA A 193 -13.60 -5.24 -49.48
CA ALA A 193 -14.19 -5.12 -48.15
C ALA A 193 -14.36 -6.46 -47.40
N ARG A 194 -13.60 -7.49 -47.76
CA ARG A 194 -13.59 -8.79 -47.06
C ARG A 194 -12.59 -8.74 -45.92
N LYS A 195 -12.94 -9.30 -44.76
CA LYS A 195 -12.02 -9.42 -43.63
C LYS A 195 -10.85 -10.32 -43.99
N CYS A 196 -9.63 -9.81 -43.81
CA CYS A 196 -8.40 -10.53 -44.16
C CYS A 196 -7.30 -10.39 -43.08
N GLY A 197 -7.62 -9.85 -41.91
CA GLY A 197 -6.66 -9.60 -40.83
C GLY A 197 -5.92 -10.84 -40.34
N SER A 198 -6.64 -11.95 -40.10
CA SER A 198 -6.04 -13.23 -39.69
C SER A 198 -5.07 -13.77 -40.74
N GLN A 199 -5.44 -13.67 -42.03
CA GLN A 199 -4.57 -14.07 -43.14
C GLN A 199 -3.33 -13.19 -43.23
N LEU A 200 -3.46 -11.87 -43.08
CA LEU A 200 -2.34 -10.93 -43.07
C LEU A 200 -1.35 -11.23 -41.92
N LEU A 201 -1.86 -11.51 -40.72
CA LEU A 201 -1.04 -11.83 -39.54
C LEU A 201 -0.25 -13.14 -39.71
N VAL A 202 -0.90 -14.19 -40.23
CA VAL A 202 -0.32 -15.54 -40.31
C VAL A 202 0.38 -15.78 -41.64
N ALA A 203 -0.34 -15.70 -42.75
CA ALA A 203 0.19 -15.98 -44.09
C ALA A 203 1.06 -14.84 -44.63
N GLY A 204 0.68 -13.59 -44.32
CA GLY A 204 1.49 -12.40 -44.65
C GLY A 204 2.70 -12.21 -43.74
N GLY A 205 2.88 -13.03 -42.70
CA GLY A 205 4.00 -12.95 -41.77
C GLY A 205 4.01 -11.71 -40.87
N LEU A 206 2.94 -10.91 -40.86
CA LEU A 206 2.92 -9.64 -40.12
C LEU A 206 3.04 -9.85 -38.61
N TYR A 207 2.50 -10.93 -38.05
CA TYR A 207 2.65 -11.23 -36.61
C TYR A 207 4.13 -11.34 -36.21
N VAL A 208 4.90 -12.15 -36.94
CA VAL A 208 6.34 -12.36 -36.67
C VAL A 208 7.12 -11.05 -36.86
N ALA A 209 6.75 -10.26 -37.88
CA ALA A 209 7.36 -8.96 -38.12
C ALA A 209 7.09 -7.98 -36.96
N LEU A 210 5.87 -7.94 -36.44
CA LEU A 210 5.51 -7.10 -35.29
C LEU A 210 6.20 -7.56 -34.01
N GLU A 211 6.27 -8.87 -33.75
CA GLU A 211 6.98 -9.43 -32.61
C GLU A 211 8.48 -9.09 -32.67
N THR A 212 9.09 -9.20 -33.85
CA THR A 212 10.49 -8.80 -34.09
C THR A 212 10.69 -7.32 -33.79
N VAL A 213 9.82 -6.44 -34.29
CA VAL A 213 9.90 -4.99 -34.01
C VAL A 213 9.76 -4.71 -32.52
N VAL A 214 8.85 -5.38 -31.81
CA VAL A 214 8.69 -5.22 -30.36
C VAL A 214 9.96 -5.59 -29.61
N ASP A 215 10.57 -6.73 -29.94
CA ASP A 215 11.81 -7.16 -29.28
C ASP A 215 13.00 -6.26 -29.64
N THR A 216 13.11 -5.81 -30.90
CA THR A 216 14.09 -4.79 -31.31
C THR A 216 13.90 -3.50 -30.53
N LEU A 217 12.67 -2.97 -30.44
CA LEU A 217 12.38 -1.76 -29.67
C LEU A 217 12.71 -1.92 -28.18
N ILE A 218 12.49 -3.11 -27.59
CA ILE A 218 12.87 -3.42 -26.20
C ILE A 218 14.39 -3.37 -26.03
N ILE A 219 15.14 -3.92 -26.99
CA ILE A 219 16.60 -3.98 -26.95
C ILE A 219 17.20 -2.60 -27.20
N ASP A 220 16.85 -1.95 -28.30
CA ASP A 220 17.44 -0.69 -28.77
C ASP A 220 17.19 0.46 -27.79
N ASN A 221 15.98 0.53 -27.21
CA ASN A 221 15.64 1.55 -26.22
C ASN A 221 15.95 1.12 -24.78
N SER A 222 16.59 -0.04 -24.60
CA SER A 222 16.90 -0.60 -23.27
C SER A 222 15.70 -0.60 -22.32
N LEU A 223 14.51 -0.95 -22.84
CA LEU A 223 13.27 -0.89 -22.06
C LEU A 223 13.37 -1.83 -20.86
N ASN A 224 12.91 -1.36 -19.70
CA ASN A 224 12.94 -2.18 -18.49
C ASN A 224 12.05 -3.44 -18.68
N ARG A 225 12.73 -4.60 -18.74
CA ARG A 225 12.13 -5.93 -18.93
C ARG A 225 11.71 -6.57 -17.61
N HIS A 226 12.20 -6.04 -16.50
CA HIS A 226 11.96 -6.57 -15.18
C HIS A 226 10.77 -5.87 -14.54
N ASN A 227 10.06 -6.63 -13.71
CA ASN A 227 9.02 -6.03 -12.87
C ASN A 227 9.69 -5.16 -11.81
N ASP A 228 8.99 -4.11 -11.37
CA ASP A 228 9.41 -3.39 -10.17
C ASP A 228 9.49 -4.33 -8.97
N GLU A 229 10.32 -3.95 -8.01
CA GLU A 229 10.37 -4.62 -6.72
C GLU A 229 8.94 -4.73 -6.15
N ARG A 230 8.51 -5.97 -5.92
CA ARG A 230 7.16 -6.23 -5.41
C ARG A 230 7.16 -5.98 -3.92
N LYS A 231 6.26 -5.09 -3.48
CA LYS A 231 5.98 -4.86 -2.07
C LYS A 231 4.98 -5.89 -1.55
N TYR A 232 5.21 -6.33 -0.32
CA TYR A 232 4.40 -7.27 0.46
C TYR A 232 4.08 -6.59 1.79
N PHE A 233 2.81 -6.47 2.13
CA PHE A 233 2.39 -5.88 3.40
C PHE A 233 1.83 -6.98 4.30
N GLY A 234 2.51 -7.22 5.41
CA GLY A 234 2.17 -8.15 6.45
C GLY A 234 1.40 -7.50 7.59
N ARG A 235 1.58 -8.03 8.80
CA ARG A 235 0.89 -7.60 10.01
C ARG A 235 1.35 -6.21 10.44
N GLU A 236 2.66 -5.97 10.33
CA GLU A 236 3.34 -4.76 10.77
C GLU A 236 2.97 -3.57 9.89
N GLU A 237 2.92 -3.75 8.56
CA GLU A 237 2.43 -2.69 7.66
C GLU A 237 0.95 -2.39 7.90
N LEU A 238 0.13 -3.43 8.13
CA LEU A 238 -1.28 -3.21 8.45
C LEU A 238 -1.43 -2.40 9.74
N LEU A 239 -0.67 -2.73 10.80
CA LEU A 239 -0.70 -2.00 12.07
C LEU A 239 -0.40 -0.51 11.85
N LEU A 240 0.68 -0.18 11.13
CA LEU A 240 1.04 1.22 10.83
C LEU A 240 -0.06 1.94 10.03
N LEU A 241 -0.76 1.25 9.13
CA LEU A 241 -1.89 1.83 8.40
C LEU A 241 -3.11 2.05 9.29
N LEU A 242 -3.39 1.13 10.21
CA LEU A 242 -4.49 1.27 11.17
C LEU A 242 -4.20 2.39 12.16
N GLU A 243 -2.98 2.49 12.67
CA GLU A 243 -2.52 3.60 13.53
C GLU A 243 -2.65 4.94 12.82
N ALA A 244 -2.16 5.05 11.57
CA ALA A 244 -2.36 6.24 10.76
C ALA A 244 -3.85 6.52 10.51
N GLY A 245 -4.67 5.47 10.44
CA GLY A 245 -6.14 5.51 10.45
C GLY A 245 -6.69 6.25 11.67
N MET A 246 -6.29 5.79 12.85
CA MET A 246 -6.79 6.27 14.13
C MET A 246 -6.26 7.67 14.46
N GLY A 247 -5.02 7.99 14.06
CA GLY A 247 -4.37 9.29 14.31
C GLY A 247 -4.95 10.46 13.51
N ASP A 248 -5.64 10.21 12.39
CA ASP A 248 -6.37 11.24 11.65
C ASP A 248 -7.62 11.63 12.48
N GLY A 249 -7.46 12.55 13.43
CA GLY A 249 -8.48 12.99 14.39
C GLY A 249 -9.66 13.78 13.80
N ASN A 250 -10.06 13.48 12.56
CA ASN A 250 -11.24 14.07 11.93
C ASN A 250 -12.45 13.15 12.12
N GLU A 251 -13.25 13.45 13.14
CA GLU A 251 -14.44 12.67 13.50
C GLU A 251 -15.46 12.61 12.35
N ALA A 252 -15.53 13.64 11.51
CA ALA A 252 -16.43 13.68 10.34
C ALA A 252 -16.10 12.62 9.27
N SER A 253 -14.88 12.07 9.30
CA SER A 253 -14.43 11.03 8.37
C SER A 253 -14.49 9.62 8.96
N SER A 254 -15.00 9.46 10.18
CA SER A 254 -14.90 8.20 10.93
C SER A 254 -15.55 7.03 10.22
N PHE A 255 -16.74 7.20 9.62
CA PHE A 255 -17.35 6.13 8.82
C PHE A 255 -16.41 5.65 7.71
N ALA A 256 -15.82 6.57 6.93
CA ALA A 256 -14.87 6.22 5.88
C ALA A 256 -13.60 5.54 6.44
N ARG A 257 -13.16 5.91 7.65
CA ARG A 257 -12.04 5.26 8.36
C ARG A 257 -12.38 3.82 8.73
N PHE A 258 -13.50 3.58 9.40
CA PHE A 258 -13.98 2.23 9.75
C PHE A 258 -14.13 1.38 8.50
N GLN A 259 -14.77 1.91 7.45
CA GLN A 259 -14.93 1.24 6.17
C GLN A 259 -13.58 0.82 5.56
N LEU A 260 -12.61 1.74 5.49
CA LEU A 260 -11.29 1.46 4.94
C LEU A 260 -10.52 0.44 5.80
N ASN A 261 -10.64 0.51 7.12
CA ASN A 261 -10.02 -0.46 8.04
C ASN A 261 -10.63 -1.86 7.88
N THR A 262 -11.94 -1.96 7.71
CA THR A 262 -12.60 -3.22 7.34
C THR A 262 -12.05 -3.77 6.02
N GLN A 263 -11.89 -2.92 4.99
CA GLN A 263 -11.36 -3.36 3.71
C GLN A 263 -9.88 -3.79 3.78
N LEU A 264 -9.08 -3.09 4.59
CA LEU A 264 -7.68 -3.43 4.84
C LEU A 264 -7.54 -4.77 5.58
N THR A 265 -8.33 -4.99 6.62
CA THR A 265 -8.33 -6.25 7.39
C THR A 265 -8.84 -7.43 6.54
N ILE A 266 -9.89 -7.24 5.74
CA ILE A 266 -10.31 -8.25 4.74
C ILE A 266 -9.17 -8.52 3.75
N ALA A 267 -8.54 -7.49 3.19
CA ALA A 267 -7.45 -7.65 2.23
C ALA A 267 -6.28 -8.45 2.80
N PHE A 268 -5.88 -8.13 4.04
CA PHE A 268 -4.80 -8.78 4.77
C PHE A 268 -5.10 -10.25 5.07
N THR A 269 -6.32 -10.53 5.53
CA THR A 269 -6.74 -11.86 5.94
C THR A 269 -6.98 -12.78 4.75
N THR A 270 -7.55 -12.26 3.66
CA THR A 270 -8.07 -13.09 2.56
C THR A 270 -7.24 -13.01 1.29
N GLY A 271 -6.43 -11.97 1.12
CA GLY A 271 -5.75 -11.68 -0.13
C GLY A 271 -6.70 -11.35 -1.29
N THR A 272 -7.92 -10.92 -1.00
CA THR A 272 -8.91 -10.54 -2.02
C THR A 272 -8.43 -9.38 -2.90
N ARG A 273 -8.97 -9.32 -4.12
CA ARG A 273 -8.66 -8.24 -5.07
C ARG A 273 -9.51 -7.00 -4.74
N PRO A 274 -9.05 -5.79 -5.06
CA PRO A 274 -9.89 -4.59 -5.04
C PRO A 274 -11.23 -4.79 -5.74
N SER A 275 -11.19 -5.40 -6.93
CA SER A 275 -12.36 -5.65 -7.77
C SER A 275 -13.37 -6.65 -7.20
N SER A 276 -13.02 -7.33 -6.11
CA SER A 276 -13.91 -8.27 -5.42
C SER A 276 -14.61 -7.61 -4.22
N LEU A 277 -14.03 -6.55 -3.66
CA LEU A 277 -14.67 -5.74 -2.62
C LEU A 277 -15.35 -4.48 -3.17
N ALA A 278 -15.01 -4.08 -4.40
CA ALA A 278 -15.46 -2.85 -5.02
C ALA A 278 -15.60 -3.05 -6.54
N PHE A 279 -16.41 -2.24 -7.21
CA PHE A 279 -16.60 -2.41 -8.66
C PHE A 279 -15.36 -1.94 -9.45
N ALA A 280 -14.93 -2.69 -10.45
CA ALA A 280 -13.75 -2.34 -11.25
C ALA A 280 -14.05 -1.49 -12.49
N HIS A 281 -15.32 -1.44 -12.91
CA HIS A 281 -15.77 -0.75 -14.12
C HIS A 281 -17.21 -0.24 -13.94
N PRO A 282 -17.61 0.90 -14.53
CA PRO A 282 -18.99 1.40 -14.45
C PRO A 282 -20.06 0.39 -14.90
N ASP A 283 -19.77 -0.47 -15.88
CA ASP A 283 -20.72 -1.51 -16.29
C ASP A 283 -20.92 -2.58 -15.22
N TYR A 284 -19.89 -2.82 -14.39
CA TYR A 284 -20.00 -3.73 -13.25
C TYR A 284 -20.82 -3.10 -12.13
N GLU A 285 -20.73 -1.79 -11.94
CA GLU A 285 -21.64 -1.05 -11.05
C GLU A 285 -23.10 -1.17 -11.53
N LYS A 286 -23.38 -0.88 -12.81
CA LYS A 286 -24.74 -1.02 -13.38
C LYS A 286 -25.31 -2.43 -13.26
N ARG A 287 -24.46 -3.46 -13.30
CA ARG A 287 -24.84 -4.87 -13.18
C ARG A 287 -24.90 -5.38 -11.73
N GLY A 288 -24.62 -4.54 -10.73
CA GLY A 288 -24.60 -4.97 -9.33
C GLY A 288 -23.43 -5.92 -8.99
N LEU A 289 -22.33 -5.89 -9.74
CA LEU A 289 -21.18 -6.78 -9.55
C LEU A 289 -20.20 -6.21 -8.51
N TYR A 290 -20.69 -6.07 -7.28
CA TYR A 290 -19.97 -5.69 -6.07
C TYR A 290 -20.68 -6.34 -4.86
N PRO A 291 -20.00 -6.50 -3.70
CA PRO A 291 -20.67 -7.04 -2.52
C PRO A 291 -21.68 -6.04 -1.95
N THR A 292 -22.80 -6.58 -1.49
CA THR A 292 -23.91 -5.90 -0.82
C THR A 292 -23.97 -6.30 0.66
N LEU A 293 -24.80 -5.63 1.45
CA LEU A 293 -25.03 -6.05 2.84
C LEU A 293 -25.72 -7.42 2.95
N ALA A 294 -26.43 -7.88 1.93
CA ALA A 294 -26.95 -9.25 1.85
C ALA A 294 -25.86 -10.33 1.70
N ASP A 295 -24.63 -9.93 1.32
CA ASP A 295 -23.51 -10.84 1.10
C ASP A 295 -22.67 -11.07 2.37
N ILE A 296 -23.11 -10.55 3.52
CA ILE A 296 -22.48 -10.79 4.82
C ILE A 296 -23.45 -11.46 5.80
N VAL A 297 -22.93 -12.33 6.64
CA VAL A 297 -23.63 -12.84 7.83
C VAL A 297 -22.73 -12.60 9.04
N LEU A 298 -23.27 -11.90 10.03
CA LEU A 298 -22.63 -11.65 11.30
C LEU A 298 -23.10 -12.70 12.30
N GLU A 299 -22.18 -13.46 12.87
CA GLU A 299 -22.48 -14.50 13.83
C GLU A 299 -21.69 -14.26 15.11
N ARG A 300 -22.33 -14.42 16.26
CA ARG A 300 -21.61 -14.46 17.53
C ARG A 300 -20.88 -15.79 17.64
N HIS A 301 -19.60 -15.73 17.94
CA HIS A 301 -18.75 -16.87 18.23
C HIS A 301 -18.14 -16.69 19.61
N GLU A 302 -17.60 -17.77 20.16
CA GLU A 302 -16.77 -17.67 21.36
C GLU A 302 -15.64 -16.67 21.07
N GLY A 303 -15.45 -15.71 21.96
CA GLY A 303 -14.45 -14.67 21.74
C GLY A 303 -14.85 -13.53 20.80
N GLY A 304 -16.07 -13.40 20.24
CA GLY A 304 -16.44 -12.18 19.48
C GLY A 304 -17.43 -12.36 18.33
N ILE A 305 -17.32 -11.53 17.29
CA ILE A 305 -18.24 -11.53 16.13
C ILE A 305 -17.51 -12.02 14.88
N ALA A 306 -17.90 -13.20 14.38
CA ALA A 306 -17.41 -13.73 13.12
C ALA A 306 -18.18 -13.12 11.93
N VAL A 307 -17.48 -12.95 10.82
CA VAL A 307 -18.05 -12.48 9.56
C VAL A 307 -17.95 -13.57 8.51
N LYS A 308 -19.09 -14.07 8.05
CA LYS A 308 -19.18 -14.85 6.82
C LYS A 308 -19.35 -13.89 5.65
N LEU A 309 -18.38 -13.82 4.75
CA LEU A 309 -18.39 -12.96 3.59
C LEU A 309 -18.55 -13.78 2.31
N HIS A 310 -19.60 -13.49 1.54
CA HIS A 310 -19.87 -14.10 0.24
C HIS A 310 -19.36 -13.21 -0.89
N LEU A 311 -18.33 -13.64 -1.58
CA LEU A 311 -17.83 -12.95 -2.76
C LEU A 311 -18.35 -13.62 -4.02
N LYS A 312 -19.37 -13.02 -4.64
CA LYS A 312 -19.95 -13.48 -5.92
C LYS A 312 -19.14 -13.03 -7.14
N ASN A 313 -18.24 -12.07 -6.96
CA ASN A 313 -17.59 -11.33 -8.04
C ASN A 313 -16.07 -11.51 -8.00
N PHE A 314 -15.57 -12.50 -8.74
CA PHE A 314 -14.13 -12.71 -8.91
C PHE A 314 -13.66 -12.29 -10.30
N LYS A 315 -12.62 -11.44 -10.35
CA LYS A 315 -12.03 -10.98 -11.62
C LYS A 315 -11.67 -12.17 -12.52
N GLY A 316 -12.19 -12.13 -13.74
CA GLY A 316 -12.07 -13.19 -14.76
C GLY A 316 -13.28 -14.13 -14.81
N SER A 317 -14.23 -14.00 -13.88
CA SER A 317 -15.46 -14.80 -13.79
C SER A 317 -16.69 -13.89 -13.59
N ASN A 318 -16.63 -12.68 -14.16
CA ASN A 318 -17.74 -11.71 -14.20
C ASN A 318 -18.52 -11.83 -15.53
N GLY A 319 -18.21 -12.85 -16.32
CA GLY A 319 -18.91 -13.15 -17.56
C GLY A 319 -20.30 -13.70 -17.27
N PRO A 320 -21.29 -13.54 -18.18
CA PRO A 320 -22.63 -14.09 -18.00
C PRO A 320 -22.67 -15.62 -17.93
N ALA A 321 -21.70 -16.29 -18.57
CA ALA A 321 -21.68 -17.75 -18.68
C ALA A 321 -21.13 -18.45 -17.43
N ASP A 322 -20.15 -17.84 -16.76
CA ASP A 322 -19.42 -18.45 -15.64
C ASP A 322 -19.28 -17.46 -14.49
N GLY A 323 -20.00 -17.73 -13.40
CA GLY A 323 -19.79 -17.08 -12.10
C GLY A 323 -18.86 -17.92 -11.24
N LYS A 324 -17.87 -17.29 -10.60
CA LYS A 324 -17.16 -17.90 -9.47
C LYS A 324 -17.59 -17.19 -8.21
N GLU A 325 -17.99 -17.97 -7.23
CA GLU A 325 -18.26 -17.48 -5.89
C GLU A 325 -17.35 -18.13 -4.86
N GLN A 326 -17.16 -17.44 -3.73
CA GLN A 326 -16.39 -17.94 -2.62
C GLN A 326 -16.98 -17.45 -1.31
N TRP A 327 -17.15 -18.35 -0.36
CA TRP A 327 -17.51 -18.02 1.01
C TRP A 327 -16.27 -18.00 1.89
N LEU A 328 -16.06 -16.90 2.58
CA LEU A 328 -14.93 -16.67 3.48
C LEU A 328 -15.45 -16.57 4.91
N MET A 329 -14.80 -17.25 5.84
CA MET A 329 -15.05 -17.11 7.28
C MET A 329 -13.94 -16.26 7.89
N LEU A 330 -14.31 -15.14 8.49
CA LEU A 330 -13.39 -14.25 9.23
C LEU A 330 -13.77 -14.33 10.70
N THR A 331 -13.12 -15.25 11.41
CA THR A 331 -13.37 -15.50 12.84
C THR A 331 -12.83 -14.34 13.70
N PRO A 332 -13.34 -14.16 14.93
CA PRO A 332 -12.70 -13.30 15.92
C PRO A 332 -11.24 -13.71 16.14
N VAL A 333 -10.42 -12.76 16.61
CA VAL A 333 -9.04 -13.06 17.01
C VAL A 333 -9.05 -13.72 18.38
N GLY A 334 -8.16 -14.70 18.58
CA GLY A 334 -8.00 -15.39 19.86
C GLY A 334 -7.17 -14.62 20.87
N GLU A 335 -6.34 -13.69 20.40
CA GLU A 335 -5.40 -12.95 21.25
C GLU A 335 -5.76 -11.46 21.34
N TRP A 336 -5.80 -10.89 22.55
CA TRP A 336 -6.23 -9.50 22.78
C TRP A 336 -5.36 -8.48 22.02
N PHE A 337 -4.07 -8.75 21.84
CA PHE A 337 -3.16 -7.87 21.11
C PHE A 337 -3.37 -7.88 19.59
N ASN A 338 -4.19 -8.82 19.09
CA ASN A 338 -4.57 -8.88 17.69
C ASN A 338 -5.91 -8.19 17.40
N LEU A 339 -6.59 -7.63 18.40
CA LEU A 339 -7.88 -6.93 18.24
C LEU A 339 -7.88 -5.89 17.11
N PRO A 340 -6.82 -5.08 16.90
CA PRO A 340 -6.80 -4.13 15.78
C PRO A 340 -6.93 -4.79 14.40
N PHE A 341 -6.64 -6.09 14.25
CA PHE A 341 -6.74 -6.81 12.99
C PHE A 341 -8.09 -7.52 12.80
N GLU A 342 -8.96 -7.52 13.81
CA GLU A 342 -10.23 -8.22 13.78
C GLU A 342 -11.19 -7.57 12.77
N THR A 343 -11.64 -8.33 11.76
CA THR A 343 -12.52 -7.77 10.72
C THR A 343 -13.93 -7.49 11.24
N GLY A 344 -14.48 -8.37 12.08
CA GLY A 344 -15.81 -8.23 12.66
C GLY A 344 -15.95 -6.93 13.44
N PHE A 345 -14.93 -6.62 14.25
CA PHE A 345 -14.80 -5.36 14.97
C PHE A 345 -14.98 -4.11 14.09
N TRP A 346 -14.18 -3.96 13.03
CA TRP A 346 -14.26 -2.78 12.16
C TRP A 346 -15.57 -2.73 11.37
N LEU A 347 -16.04 -3.89 10.89
CA LEU A 347 -17.27 -3.97 10.12
C LEU A 347 -18.49 -3.59 10.96
N VAL A 348 -18.60 -4.11 12.18
CA VAL A 348 -19.69 -3.77 13.10
C VAL A 348 -19.67 -2.29 13.44
N GLY A 349 -18.50 -1.71 13.74
CA GLY A 349 -18.36 -0.26 13.92
C GLY A 349 -18.88 0.52 12.71
N ALA A 350 -18.52 0.11 11.49
CA ALA A 350 -19.03 0.74 10.27
C ALA A 350 -20.56 0.60 10.13
N LEU A 351 -21.15 -0.54 10.51
CA LEU A 351 -22.58 -0.80 10.39
C LEU A 351 -23.42 -0.07 11.44
N VAL A 352 -22.93 0.07 12.68
CA VAL A 352 -23.55 0.92 13.71
C VAL A 352 -23.52 2.38 13.25
N LEU A 353 -22.38 2.86 12.77
CA LEU A 353 -22.28 4.22 12.22
C LEU A 353 -23.17 4.44 11.00
N ARG A 354 -23.50 3.39 10.24
CA ARG A 354 -24.43 3.43 9.10
C ARG A 354 -25.89 3.23 9.51
N GLU A 355 -26.16 2.96 10.79
CA GLU A 355 -27.48 2.61 11.32
C GLU A 355 -28.13 1.42 10.58
N ALA A 356 -27.31 0.47 10.13
CA ALA A 356 -27.73 -0.65 9.27
C ALA A 356 -28.14 -1.90 10.05
N LEU A 357 -27.92 -1.94 11.37
CA LEU A 357 -28.28 -3.08 12.22
C LEU A 357 -29.74 -2.94 12.69
N ALA A 358 -30.50 -4.03 12.66
CA ALA A 358 -31.95 -3.99 12.93
C ALA A 358 -32.28 -3.81 14.41
N ASP A 359 -31.53 -4.51 15.26
CA ASP A 359 -31.82 -4.64 16.70
C ASP A 359 -30.85 -3.85 17.59
N HIS A 360 -29.94 -3.09 16.98
CA HIS A 360 -28.85 -2.42 17.68
C HIS A 360 -28.62 -1.01 17.17
N ASP A 361 -28.64 -0.05 18.09
CA ASP A 361 -28.39 1.39 17.84
C ASP A 361 -27.00 1.84 18.32
N SER A 362 -26.33 0.99 19.09
CA SER A 362 -25.12 1.31 19.83
C SER A 362 -24.18 0.12 19.90
N ILE A 363 -22.89 0.36 20.07
CA ILE A 363 -21.89 -0.70 20.20
C ILE A 363 -22.14 -1.56 21.43
N ASP A 364 -22.56 -0.95 22.55
CA ASP A 364 -22.93 -1.69 23.75
C ASP A 364 -24.03 -2.71 23.47
N SER A 365 -25.12 -2.28 22.81
CA SER A 365 -26.19 -3.21 22.44
C SER A 365 -25.69 -4.33 21.53
N VAL A 366 -24.73 -4.06 20.63
CA VAL A 366 -24.15 -5.10 19.77
C VAL A 366 -23.22 -6.01 20.56
N LEU A 367 -22.45 -5.55 21.53
CA LEU A 367 -21.51 -6.41 22.24
C LEU A 367 -22.20 -7.23 23.33
N ASP A 368 -23.21 -6.66 23.99
CA ASP A 368 -23.96 -7.29 25.09
C ASP A 368 -25.14 -8.13 24.61
N GLY A 369 -25.46 -8.10 23.31
CA GLY A 369 -26.51 -8.94 22.74
C GLY A 369 -26.22 -10.44 22.86
N GLU A 370 -27.27 -11.24 23.05
CA GLU A 370 -27.20 -12.69 23.19
C GLU A 370 -27.59 -13.44 21.91
N GLU A 371 -28.05 -12.73 20.88
CA GLU A 371 -28.55 -13.35 19.66
C GLU A 371 -27.41 -13.96 18.83
N ALA A 372 -27.57 -15.22 18.41
CA ALA A 372 -26.53 -15.92 17.65
C ALA A 372 -26.17 -15.23 16.31
N LYS A 373 -27.11 -14.48 15.73
CA LYS A 373 -26.93 -13.76 14.46
C LYS A 373 -27.38 -12.31 14.59
N ILE A 374 -26.46 -11.39 14.35
CA ILE A 374 -26.76 -9.96 14.34
C ILE A 374 -27.45 -9.63 13.01
N ARG A 375 -28.69 -9.13 13.08
CA ARG A 375 -29.51 -8.87 11.89
C ARG A 375 -29.23 -7.51 11.28
N ILE A 376 -29.12 -7.49 9.96
CA ILE A 376 -29.07 -6.26 9.16
C ILE A 376 -30.52 -5.88 8.81
N LYS A 377 -30.82 -4.58 8.84
CA LYS A 377 -32.13 -4.03 8.45
C LYS A 377 -32.51 -4.51 7.05
N PRO A 378 -33.72 -5.06 6.83
CA PRO A 378 -34.16 -5.58 5.53
C PRO A 378 -34.00 -4.57 4.39
N GLU A 379 -34.30 -3.30 4.64
CA GLU A 379 -34.17 -2.19 3.70
C GLU A 379 -32.72 -1.87 3.31
N CYS A 380 -31.74 -2.27 4.13
CA CYS A 380 -30.32 -2.06 3.86
C CYS A 380 -29.67 -3.21 3.08
N LEU A 381 -30.30 -4.38 2.97
CA LEU A 381 -29.68 -5.58 2.40
C LEU A 381 -29.22 -5.40 0.94
N SER A 382 -29.95 -4.63 0.14
CA SER A 382 -29.59 -4.33 -1.26
C SER A 382 -28.51 -3.27 -1.41
N GLU A 383 -28.16 -2.56 -0.34
CA GLU A 383 -27.17 -1.50 -0.41
C GLU A 383 -25.75 -2.08 -0.57
N PRO A 384 -24.83 -1.36 -1.23
CA PRO A 384 -23.44 -1.80 -1.31
C PRO A 384 -22.81 -1.99 0.07
N LEU A 385 -22.01 -3.03 0.24
CA LEU A 385 -21.27 -3.28 1.48
C LEU A 385 -20.31 -2.12 1.79
N PHE A 386 -19.63 -1.61 0.76
CA PHE A 386 -18.72 -0.47 0.86
C PHE A 386 -19.18 0.68 -0.05
N LEU A 387 -19.39 1.84 0.55
CA LEU A 387 -19.89 3.05 -0.08
C LEU A 387 -18.78 3.91 -0.68
N ALA A 388 -19.09 4.62 -1.76
CA ALA A 388 -18.23 5.67 -2.29
C ALA A 388 -18.14 6.84 -1.31
N ASN A 389 -16.91 7.21 -0.91
CA ASN A 389 -16.68 8.37 -0.06
C ASN A 389 -16.78 9.67 -0.88
N ALA A 390 -17.32 10.73 -0.27
CA ALA A 390 -17.21 12.08 -0.79
C ALA A 390 -15.77 12.62 -0.63
N PRO A 391 -15.39 13.67 -1.38
CA PRO A 391 -14.10 14.33 -1.19
C PRO A 391 -13.85 14.71 0.27
N GLY A 392 -12.65 14.41 0.77
CA GLY A 392 -12.28 14.58 2.17
C GLY A 392 -12.71 13.43 3.10
N GLY A 393 -13.18 12.30 2.56
CA GLY A 393 -13.55 11.13 3.36
C GLY A 393 -14.88 11.28 4.11
N ARG A 394 -15.72 12.24 3.70
CA ARG A 394 -17.07 12.40 4.25
C ARG A 394 -18.01 11.37 3.65
N GLU A 395 -19.05 11.03 4.40
CA GLU A 395 -20.17 10.28 3.85
C GLU A 395 -20.87 11.13 2.78
N ARG A 396 -21.30 10.47 1.70
CA ARG A 396 -21.98 11.15 0.60
C ARG A 396 -23.47 11.24 0.94
N GLU A 397 -23.99 12.46 0.98
CA GLU A 397 -25.45 12.67 1.12
C GLU A 397 -26.18 12.14 -0.12
N GLY A 398 -27.29 11.42 0.09
CA GLY A 398 -28.15 10.90 -0.97
C GLY A 398 -27.92 9.42 -1.32
N GLU A 399 -27.90 9.13 -2.63
CA GLU A 399 -27.83 7.77 -3.14
C GLU A 399 -26.54 7.05 -2.70
N LYS A 400 -26.71 5.92 -2.01
CA LYS A 400 -25.63 5.06 -1.50
C LYS A 400 -24.95 4.31 -2.65
N LYS A 401 -24.02 4.98 -3.33
CA LYS A 401 -23.25 4.40 -4.44
C LYS A 401 -22.15 3.46 -3.96
N PRO A 402 -21.88 2.36 -4.66
CA PRO A 402 -20.79 1.46 -4.30
C PRO A 402 -19.43 2.16 -4.46
N GLN A 403 -18.41 1.74 -3.72
CA GLN A 403 -17.05 2.22 -3.94
C GLN A 403 -16.44 1.62 -5.21
N SER A 404 -15.66 2.39 -5.95
CA SER A 404 -14.86 1.86 -7.06
C SER A 404 -13.55 1.26 -6.57
N ALA A 405 -13.08 0.21 -7.24
CA ALA A 405 -11.81 -0.47 -6.94
C ALA A 405 -10.59 0.46 -7.10
N ARG A 406 -10.71 1.45 -7.98
CA ARG A 406 -9.71 2.51 -8.17
C ARG A 406 -9.66 3.43 -6.95
N ALA A 407 -10.82 3.96 -6.53
CA ALA A 407 -10.91 4.83 -5.36
C ALA A 407 -10.42 4.13 -4.09
N LEU A 408 -10.75 2.83 -3.92
CA LEU A 408 -10.22 2.01 -2.83
C LEU A 408 -8.67 1.94 -2.88
N SER A 409 -8.10 1.65 -4.05
CA SER A 409 -6.64 1.54 -4.19
C SER A 409 -5.92 2.88 -3.95
N GLU A 410 -6.53 3.99 -4.36
CA GLU A 410 -6.04 5.34 -4.12
C GLU A 410 -6.13 5.71 -2.63
N ALA A 411 -7.24 5.39 -1.95
CA ALA A 411 -7.40 5.60 -0.51
C ALA A 411 -6.34 4.83 0.31
N ILE A 412 -6.08 3.57 -0.03
CA ILE A 412 -5.00 2.78 0.60
C ILE A 412 -3.63 3.42 0.33
N THR A 413 -3.39 3.88 -0.92
CA THR A 413 -2.12 4.54 -1.27
C THR A 413 -1.91 5.82 -0.47
N GLN A 414 -2.96 6.61 -0.27
CA GLN A 414 -2.92 7.80 0.57
C GLN A 414 -2.65 7.42 2.04
N ARG A 415 -3.34 6.40 2.57
CA ARG A 415 -3.09 5.88 3.92
C ARG A 415 -1.65 5.42 4.11
N CYS A 416 -1.05 4.77 3.12
CA CYS A 416 0.36 4.39 3.13
C CYS A 416 1.27 5.62 3.30
N ARG A 417 1.01 6.69 2.55
CA ARG A 417 1.81 7.92 2.63
C ARG A 417 1.68 8.58 4.00
N SER A 418 0.46 8.65 4.55
CA SER A 418 0.24 9.16 5.92
C SER A 418 0.96 8.30 6.96
N ALA A 419 1.01 6.98 6.75
CA ALA A 419 1.79 6.07 7.58
C ALA A 419 3.31 6.13 7.32
N GLY A 420 3.80 6.93 6.37
CA GLY A 420 5.23 6.99 6.02
C GLY A 420 5.75 5.78 5.22
N LEU A 421 4.85 4.90 4.76
CA LEU A 421 5.17 3.75 3.92
C LEU A 421 5.35 4.19 2.45
N ASP A 422 6.15 3.44 1.70
CA ASP A 422 6.31 3.67 0.26
C ASP A 422 5.03 3.21 -0.42
N GLY A 423 4.11 4.14 -0.70
CA GLY A 423 2.77 3.93 -1.26
C GLY A 423 2.50 2.59 -1.94
N GLY A 424 1.38 1.96 -1.59
CA GLY A 424 0.88 0.73 -2.20
C GLY A 424 -0.63 0.70 -2.24
N GLY A 425 -1.21 0.12 -3.28
CA GLY A 425 -2.63 -0.24 -3.30
C GLY A 425 -2.84 -1.63 -2.71
N MET A 426 -4.10 -2.08 -2.59
CA MET A 426 -4.49 -3.36 -1.96
C MET A 426 -3.74 -4.62 -2.46
N TYR A 427 -3.18 -4.58 -3.68
CA TYR A 427 -2.39 -5.70 -4.23
C TYR A 427 -1.15 -6.06 -3.40
N VAL A 428 -0.64 -5.17 -2.56
CA VAL A 428 0.46 -5.49 -1.62
C VAL A 428 0.05 -6.54 -0.60
N PHE A 429 -1.19 -6.47 -0.08
CA PHE A 429 -1.76 -7.47 0.83
C PHE A 429 -2.04 -8.78 0.12
N ARG A 430 -2.65 -8.71 -1.07
CA ARG A 430 -2.90 -9.91 -1.88
C ARG A 430 -1.64 -10.72 -2.13
N ARG A 431 -0.52 -10.06 -2.46
CA ARG A 431 0.76 -10.74 -2.67
C ARG A 431 1.31 -11.34 -1.38
N ALA A 432 1.22 -10.62 -0.27
CA ALA A 432 1.66 -11.11 1.04
C ALA A 432 0.84 -12.33 1.48
N ALA A 433 -0.49 -12.27 1.35
CA ALA A 433 -1.38 -13.39 1.62
C ALA A 433 -1.07 -14.59 0.69
N ALA A 434 -0.80 -14.35 -0.59
CA ALA A 434 -0.43 -15.40 -1.54
C ALA A 434 0.88 -16.12 -1.16
N ASP A 435 1.92 -15.36 -0.83
CA ASP A 435 3.20 -15.90 -0.37
C ASP A 435 3.03 -16.67 0.95
N TRP A 436 2.27 -16.11 1.89
CA TRP A 436 1.98 -16.75 3.18
C TRP A 436 1.23 -18.07 3.04
N PHE A 437 0.10 -18.08 2.32
CA PHE A 437 -0.67 -19.29 2.09
C PHE A 437 0.11 -20.32 1.28
N GLY A 438 0.92 -19.88 0.31
CA GLY A 438 1.76 -20.80 -0.46
C GLY A 438 2.76 -21.55 0.42
N ARG A 439 3.28 -20.90 1.46
CA ARG A 439 4.20 -21.51 2.44
C ARG A 439 3.50 -22.39 3.46
N LEU A 440 2.35 -21.95 3.99
CA LEU A 440 1.67 -22.67 5.08
C LEU A 440 0.69 -23.76 4.62
N LEU A 441 -0.02 -23.55 3.51
CA LEU A 441 -1.13 -24.40 3.07
C LEU A 441 -0.85 -25.14 1.76
N ALA A 442 0.38 -25.00 1.24
CA ALA A 442 0.78 -25.35 -0.12
C ALA A 442 0.16 -24.48 -1.22
N ALA A 443 0.78 -24.53 -2.40
CA ALA A 443 0.44 -23.69 -3.55
C ALA A 443 -1.01 -23.89 -4.04
N ASP A 444 -1.55 -25.11 -3.95
CA ASP A 444 -2.88 -25.45 -4.44
C ASP A 444 -4.02 -24.89 -3.57
N ALA A 445 -3.82 -24.83 -2.25
CA ALA A 445 -4.76 -24.19 -1.34
C ALA A 445 -4.66 -22.66 -1.45
N ALA A 446 -3.43 -22.14 -1.57
CA ALA A 446 -3.21 -20.71 -1.82
C ALA A 446 -3.87 -20.25 -3.12
N ALA A 447 -3.75 -21.03 -4.20
CA ALA A 447 -4.41 -20.77 -5.46
C ALA A 447 -5.94 -20.71 -5.29
N GLU A 448 -6.52 -21.64 -4.52
CA GLU A 448 -7.95 -21.66 -4.20
C GLU A 448 -8.40 -20.39 -3.49
N LEU A 449 -7.71 -20.05 -2.40
CA LEU A 449 -8.03 -18.88 -1.57
C LEU A 449 -7.99 -17.59 -2.37
N LEU A 450 -7.13 -17.54 -3.37
CA LEU A 450 -6.96 -16.40 -4.25
C LEU A 450 -7.90 -16.43 -5.47
N GLY A 451 -8.79 -17.41 -5.59
CA GLY A 451 -9.76 -17.56 -6.68
C GLY A 451 -9.18 -18.09 -8.00
N HIS A 452 -7.98 -18.67 -7.97
CA HIS A 452 -7.36 -19.33 -9.12
C HIS A 452 -7.88 -20.77 -9.26
N LYS A 453 -8.01 -21.28 -10.50
CA LYS A 453 -8.40 -22.67 -10.74
C LYS A 453 -7.16 -23.55 -10.56
N PRO A 454 -7.12 -24.48 -9.61
CA PRO A 454 -6.11 -25.54 -9.60
C PRO A 454 -6.41 -26.47 -10.77
N GLU A 455 -5.38 -26.96 -11.44
CA GLU A 455 -5.55 -27.86 -12.57
C GLU A 455 -6.02 -29.26 -12.11
N THR A 456 -5.69 -29.68 -10.88
CA THR A 456 -5.76 -31.07 -10.43
C THR A 456 -7.00 -31.45 -9.60
N GLN A 457 -7.79 -30.50 -9.08
CA GLN A 457 -8.82 -30.80 -8.05
C GLN A 457 -10.18 -30.12 -8.25
N GLN A 458 -10.58 -29.83 -9.49
CA GLN A 458 -11.82 -29.08 -9.75
C GLN A 458 -13.10 -29.77 -9.25
N ILE A 459 -13.19 -31.10 -9.36
CA ILE A 459 -14.39 -31.86 -8.98
C ILE A 459 -14.57 -31.90 -7.46
N PHE A 460 -13.52 -32.29 -6.72
CA PHE A 460 -13.54 -32.31 -5.25
C PHE A 460 -13.95 -30.93 -4.70
N ARG A 461 -13.36 -29.86 -5.24
CA ARG A 461 -13.64 -28.50 -4.77
C ARG A 461 -15.04 -28.03 -5.11
N LYS A 462 -15.52 -28.31 -6.32
CA LYS A 462 -16.85 -27.87 -6.74
C LYS A 462 -17.99 -28.60 -6.03
N HIS A 463 -17.79 -29.87 -5.67
CA HIS A 463 -18.88 -30.74 -5.22
C HIS A 463 -18.75 -31.25 -3.78
N TYR A 464 -17.56 -31.24 -3.18
CA TYR A 464 -17.31 -31.92 -1.90
C TYR A 464 -16.63 -31.03 -0.84
N SER A 465 -15.83 -30.04 -1.26
CA SER A 465 -15.21 -29.09 -0.33
C SER A 465 -16.19 -27.98 0.03
N ARG A 466 -16.18 -27.55 1.31
CA ARG A 466 -16.77 -26.25 1.71
C ARG A 466 -15.84 -25.06 1.35
N GLY A 467 -14.81 -25.33 0.55
CA GLY A 467 -13.83 -24.39 0.07
C GLY A 467 -13.11 -23.72 1.24
N SER A 468 -13.05 -22.39 1.18
CA SER A 468 -12.37 -21.56 2.16
C SER A 468 -13.06 -21.43 3.51
N LEU A 469 -14.30 -21.90 3.68
CA LEU A 469 -14.97 -21.86 4.98
C LEU A 469 -14.31 -22.75 6.05
N ASN A 470 -13.59 -23.79 5.63
CA ASN A 470 -12.91 -24.71 6.53
C ASN A 470 -11.49 -24.24 6.92
N ILE A 471 -11.04 -23.10 6.37
CA ILE A 471 -9.69 -22.59 6.62
C ILE A 471 -9.81 -21.45 7.64
N PRO A 472 -9.20 -21.55 8.83
CA PRO A 472 -9.24 -20.49 9.84
C PRO A 472 -8.29 -19.35 9.46
N LEU A 473 -8.69 -18.56 8.44
CA LEU A 473 -7.84 -17.58 7.77
C LEU A 473 -7.26 -16.54 8.72
N VAL A 474 -8.05 -16.06 9.69
CA VAL A 474 -7.64 -15.05 10.67
C VAL A 474 -6.52 -15.59 11.56
N ALA A 475 -6.77 -16.71 12.23
CA ALA A 475 -5.79 -17.34 13.11
C ALA A 475 -4.49 -17.70 12.35
N GLN A 476 -4.60 -18.18 11.10
CA GLN A 476 -3.43 -18.49 10.27
C GLN A 476 -2.64 -17.25 9.85
N ARG A 477 -3.31 -16.13 9.52
CA ARG A 477 -2.63 -14.89 9.09
C ARG A 477 -1.99 -14.12 10.25
N LEU A 478 -2.52 -14.29 11.45
CA LEU A 478 -2.00 -13.66 12.67
C LEU A 478 -1.01 -14.55 13.44
N GLY A 479 -0.86 -15.82 13.03
CA GLY A 479 0.03 -16.77 13.69
C GLY A 479 -0.51 -17.32 15.01
N GLU A 480 -1.81 -17.21 15.26
CA GLU A 480 -2.48 -17.78 16.45
C GLU A 480 -2.61 -19.31 16.34
N MET A 481 -2.61 -19.85 15.11
CA MET A 481 -2.62 -21.29 14.86
C MET A 481 -1.25 -21.77 14.40
N LYS A 482 -0.66 -22.71 15.13
CA LYS A 482 0.57 -23.40 14.74
C LYS A 482 0.23 -24.53 13.75
N GLY A 483 0.54 -24.33 12.48
CA GLY A 483 0.36 -25.36 11.45
C GLY A 483 1.46 -26.44 11.52
N PRO A 484 1.23 -27.64 10.95
CA PRO A 484 2.30 -28.61 10.74
C PRO A 484 3.38 -27.99 9.83
N GLY A 485 4.63 -27.98 10.30
CA GLY A 485 5.75 -27.29 9.64
C GLY A 485 6.00 -25.84 10.10
N SER A 486 5.40 -25.40 11.22
CA SER A 486 5.48 -24.00 11.66
C SER A 486 6.90 -23.50 11.93
N ALA A 487 7.84 -24.32 12.39
CA ALA A 487 9.17 -23.83 12.79
C ALA A 487 9.93 -23.11 11.65
N MET A 488 10.03 -23.72 10.47
CA MET A 488 10.68 -23.08 9.32
C MET A 488 9.87 -21.87 8.81
N ALA A 489 8.54 -21.98 8.81
CA ALA A 489 7.68 -20.88 8.40
C ALA A 489 7.78 -19.68 9.35
N GLU A 490 7.91 -19.91 10.66
CA GLU A 490 8.10 -18.91 11.71
C GLU A 490 9.46 -18.22 11.57
N VAL A 491 10.54 -18.98 11.32
CA VAL A 491 11.86 -18.39 11.05
C VAL A 491 11.82 -17.52 9.79
N ALA A 492 11.20 -18.02 8.72
CA ALA A 492 11.03 -17.26 7.48
C ALA A 492 10.18 -16.00 7.69
N ALA A 493 9.13 -16.07 8.51
CA ALA A 493 8.30 -14.93 8.87
C ALA A 493 9.11 -13.88 9.64
N ARG A 494 9.92 -14.28 10.63
CA ARG A 494 10.82 -13.36 11.37
C ARG A 494 11.82 -12.66 10.44
N GLN A 495 12.40 -13.39 9.48
CA GLN A 495 13.29 -12.81 8.47
C GLN A 495 12.56 -11.84 7.52
N GLN A 496 11.30 -12.13 7.18
CA GLN A 496 10.46 -11.21 6.40
C GLN A 496 10.17 -9.92 7.17
N VAL A 497 9.86 -9.99 8.47
CA VAL A 497 9.65 -8.78 9.30
C VAL A 497 10.88 -7.87 9.26
N PHE A 498 12.09 -8.43 9.35
CA PHE A 498 13.33 -7.65 9.29
C PHE A 498 13.55 -6.92 7.95
N SER A 499 13.05 -7.50 6.85
CA SER A 499 13.15 -6.93 5.50
C SER A 499 11.90 -6.14 5.08
N SER A 500 10.90 -6.06 5.96
CA SER A 500 9.59 -5.48 5.73
C SER A 500 9.64 -3.98 5.39
N VAL A 501 8.58 -3.50 4.75
CA VAL A 501 8.42 -2.07 4.44
C VAL A 501 8.13 -1.29 5.71
N ALA A 502 7.47 -1.92 6.70
CA ALA A 502 7.24 -1.36 8.02
C ALA A 502 8.54 -1.01 8.75
N VAL A 503 9.49 -1.94 8.83
CA VAL A 503 10.80 -1.68 9.44
C VAL A 503 11.54 -0.57 8.71
N LYS A 504 11.54 -0.57 7.36
CA LYS A 504 12.12 0.54 6.57
C LYS A 504 11.44 1.89 6.86
N CYS A 505 10.13 1.89 7.12
CA CYS A 505 9.39 3.10 7.49
C CYS A 505 9.80 3.62 8.88
N LEU A 506 9.86 2.74 9.88
CA LEU A 506 10.26 3.13 11.24
C LEU A 506 11.69 3.65 11.31
N VAL A 507 12.63 3.02 10.59
CA VAL A 507 14.01 3.54 10.44
C VAL A 507 14.02 4.97 9.90
N ARG A 508 13.19 5.26 8.89
CA ARG A 508 13.06 6.62 8.33
C ARG A 508 12.43 7.60 9.30
N ARG A 509 11.45 7.18 10.12
CA ARG A 509 10.86 8.03 11.16
C ARG A 509 11.89 8.39 12.22
N MET A 510 12.60 7.40 12.77
CA MET A 510 13.67 7.61 13.75
C MET A 510 14.76 8.55 13.21
N GLY A 511 15.15 8.41 11.94
CA GLY A 511 16.11 9.31 11.31
C GLY A 511 15.63 10.76 11.15
N ARG A 512 14.31 11.00 11.06
CA ARG A 512 13.73 12.36 11.04
C ARG A 512 13.64 12.95 12.44
N ASP A 513 13.22 12.15 13.41
CA ASP A 513 13.06 12.60 14.79
C ASP A 513 14.42 12.96 15.41
N GLY A 514 15.45 12.12 15.18
CA GLY A 514 16.81 12.42 15.64
C GLY A 514 17.49 13.63 14.98
N ARG A 515 16.97 14.12 13.83
CA ARG A 515 17.44 15.39 13.23
C ARG A 515 16.81 16.61 13.89
N LYS A 516 15.56 16.51 14.35
CA LYS A 516 14.88 17.62 15.05
C LYS A 516 15.57 17.95 16.37
N ASP A 517 16.04 16.93 17.08
CA ASP A 517 16.68 17.11 18.39
C ASP A 517 18.10 17.70 18.31
N LYS A 518 18.77 17.61 17.15
CA LYS A 518 20.16 18.08 16.98
C LYS A 518 20.31 19.47 16.36
N GLY A 519 19.22 20.13 15.96
CA GLY A 519 19.29 21.31 15.09
C GLY A 519 18.44 22.53 15.47
N SER A 520 17.78 22.57 16.65
CA SER A 520 16.94 23.74 16.99
C SER A 520 17.70 24.95 17.56
N THR A 521 19.01 25.08 17.27
CA THR A 521 19.75 26.32 17.48
C THR A 521 20.28 26.82 16.14
N GLY A 522 19.47 27.61 15.43
CA GLY A 522 19.91 28.48 14.34
C GLY A 522 19.69 27.94 12.91
N ALA A 523 18.80 28.66 12.20
CA ALA A 523 18.56 28.64 10.75
C ALA A 523 17.93 27.37 10.15
N GLU A 524 16.64 27.47 9.79
CA GLU A 524 16.00 26.56 8.85
C GLU A 524 16.66 26.69 7.46
N PRO A 525 17.05 25.58 6.80
CA PRO A 525 17.46 25.64 5.42
C PRO A 525 16.22 25.59 4.52
N GLU A 526 16.05 26.63 3.70
CA GLU A 526 15.11 26.64 2.59
C GLU A 526 15.33 25.42 1.67
N SER A 527 14.22 24.85 1.21
CA SER A 527 14.19 23.69 0.32
C SER A 527 14.89 23.99 -1.01
N SER A 528 16.08 23.43 -1.22
CA SER A 528 16.83 23.56 -2.46
C SER A 528 16.23 22.69 -3.59
N VAL A 529 15.79 23.39 -4.62
CA VAL A 529 15.62 22.89 -5.98
C VAL A 529 17.02 22.76 -6.60
N SER A 530 17.28 21.63 -7.25
CA SER A 530 18.53 21.30 -7.92
C SER A 530 18.93 22.30 -9.01
N GLY A 531 20.17 22.78 -8.98
CA GLY A 531 20.83 23.55 -10.04
C GLY A 531 22.34 23.35 -10.04
N GLU A 532 22.87 23.01 -11.21
CA GLU A 532 24.26 22.64 -11.51
C GLU A 532 25.25 23.82 -11.55
N ALA A 533 26.53 23.46 -11.60
CA ALA A 533 27.73 24.27 -11.52
C ALA A 533 27.91 25.31 -12.65
N GLY A 534 28.58 26.43 -12.30
CA GLY A 534 29.17 27.38 -13.24
C GLY A 534 30.38 28.09 -12.60
N VAL A 535 31.53 27.93 -13.24
CA VAL A 535 32.83 28.53 -12.92
C VAL A 535 32.88 29.98 -13.41
N SER A 536 33.45 30.90 -12.63
CA SER A 536 34.16 32.08 -13.16
C SER A 536 35.17 32.63 -12.15
N GLU A 537 36.36 32.89 -12.65
CA GLU A 537 37.53 33.46 -11.98
C GLU A 537 37.60 34.99 -12.19
N GLU A 538 38.26 35.66 -11.23
CA GLU A 538 38.92 36.98 -11.25
C GLU A 538 38.14 38.30 -10.99
N GLY A 539 38.52 38.96 -9.88
CA GLY A 539 38.25 40.38 -9.62
C GLY A 539 38.39 40.89 -8.17
N GLU A 540 39.61 40.87 -7.61
CA GLU A 540 40.18 41.74 -6.54
C GLU A 540 39.62 41.79 -5.08
N ALA A 541 40.55 41.56 -4.14
CA ALA A 541 40.49 41.61 -2.66
C ALA A 541 40.54 43.07 -2.10
N PRO A 542 40.41 43.37 -0.77
CA PRO A 542 40.59 42.48 0.38
C PRO A 542 39.62 42.64 1.58
N GLY A 543 39.47 41.56 2.36
CA GLY A 543 38.86 41.59 3.69
C GLY A 543 38.80 40.21 4.33
N ALA A 544 39.67 39.97 5.32
CA ALA A 544 39.92 38.70 5.98
C ALA A 544 38.71 38.11 6.73
N ALA A 545 38.40 36.83 6.50
CA ALA A 545 37.75 35.94 7.46
C ALA A 545 37.98 34.47 7.06
N ALA A 546 38.21 33.62 8.05
CA ALA A 546 38.70 32.25 7.93
C ALA A 546 37.78 31.30 7.12
N GLU A 547 38.37 30.57 6.19
CA GLU A 547 37.73 29.46 5.47
C GLU A 547 37.64 28.22 6.35
N ALA A 548 36.45 27.63 6.40
CA ALA A 548 36.18 26.33 6.98
C ALA A 548 36.56 25.23 5.97
N GLU A 549 37.35 24.27 6.41
CA GLU A 549 37.82 23.13 5.60
C GLU A 549 36.66 22.23 5.16
N ASP A 550 36.71 21.81 3.88
CA ASP A 550 35.84 20.84 3.24
C ASP A 550 36.07 19.43 3.85
N PRO A 551 35.10 18.82 4.54
CA PRO A 551 35.34 17.64 5.39
C PRO A 551 35.44 16.29 4.65
N ASP A 552 35.56 16.25 3.33
CA ASP A 552 35.43 15.02 2.53
C ASP A 552 36.71 14.48 1.86
N ASP A 553 37.90 15.05 2.12
CA ASP A 553 39.16 14.43 1.67
C ASP A 553 39.83 13.66 2.84
N PRO A 554 39.78 12.32 2.88
CA PRO A 554 40.37 11.57 3.97
C PRO A 554 41.90 11.78 3.96
N GLU A 555 42.42 12.38 5.04
CA GLU A 555 43.86 12.58 5.23
C GLU A 555 44.60 11.26 4.95
N LEU A 556 45.45 11.28 3.91
CA LEU A 556 46.35 10.17 3.60
C LEU A 556 47.19 9.89 4.86
N THR A 557 47.32 8.61 5.23
CA THR A 557 48.19 8.26 6.36
C THR A 557 49.63 8.69 6.08
N ALA A 558 50.42 9.01 7.10
CA ALA A 558 51.81 9.46 6.92
C ALA A 558 52.65 8.48 6.06
N ALA A 559 52.34 7.19 6.10
CA ALA A 559 52.97 6.17 5.24
C ALA A 559 52.54 6.30 3.77
N GLU A 560 51.26 6.55 3.50
CA GLU A 560 50.73 6.80 2.16
C GLU A 560 51.24 8.14 1.60
N GLN A 561 51.39 9.16 2.44
CA GLN A 561 52.01 10.44 2.06
C GLN A 561 53.49 10.24 1.67
N ALA A 562 54.25 9.46 2.44
CA ALA A 562 55.64 9.15 2.14
C ALA A 562 55.80 8.33 0.85
N GLU A 563 54.96 7.31 0.61
CA GLU A 563 54.96 6.54 -0.64
C GLU A 563 54.55 7.39 -1.85
N THR A 564 53.62 8.33 -1.65
CA THR A 564 53.20 9.28 -2.69
C THR A 564 54.32 10.26 -3.03
N LEU A 565 55.04 10.79 -2.04
CA LEU A 565 56.21 11.65 -2.22
C LEU A 565 57.36 10.97 -2.98
N VAL A 566 57.68 9.72 -2.63
CA VAL A 566 58.72 8.93 -3.32
C VAL A 566 58.37 8.66 -4.78
N ARG A 567 57.09 8.54 -5.13
CA ARG A 567 56.69 8.33 -6.53
C ARG A 567 56.40 9.61 -7.29
N PHE A 568 56.02 10.67 -6.59
CA PHE A 568 55.97 12.00 -7.19
C PHE A 568 57.36 12.40 -7.67
N SER A 569 58.41 12.04 -6.92
CA SER A 569 59.79 12.25 -7.38
C SER A 569 60.17 11.37 -8.58
N GLU A 570 59.66 10.13 -8.70
CA GLU A 570 59.83 9.30 -9.91
C GLU A 570 59.08 9.86 -11.13
N VAL A 571 57.85 10.36 -10.95
CA VAL A 571 57.06 11.01 -12.01
C VAL A 571 57.72 12.32 -12.45
N VAL A 572 58.18 13.12 -11.49
CA VAL A 572 58.94 14.36 -11.76
C VAL A 572 60.27 14.03 -12.45
N GLY A 573 60.94 12.93 -12.06
CA GLY A 573 62.15 12.44 -12.72
C GLY A 573 61.91 12.07 -14.18
N HIS A 574 60.89 11.26 -14.48
CA HIS A 574 60.58 10.87 -15.85
C HIS A 574 60.01 12.02 -16.70
N GLN A 575 59.29 12.96 -16.11
CA GLN A 575 58.86 14.17 -16.80
C GLN A 575 60.08 15.03 -17.14
N ARG A 576 61.02 15.18 -16.20
CA ARG A 576 62.28 15.88 -16.43
C ARG A 576 63.13 15.20 -17.51
N ASP A 577 63.23 13.88 -17.52
CA ASP A 577 63.95 13.13 -18.56
C ASP A 577 63.29 13.30 -19.94
N LEU A 578 61.95 13.34 -19.98
CA LEU A 578 61.19 13.60 -21.20
C LEU A 578 61.40 15.03 -21.69
N ASP A 579 61.42 16.02 -20.79
CA ASP A 579 61.68 17.42 -21.11
C ASP A 579 63.12 17.62 -21.61
N ILE A 580 64.10 16.93 -21.00
CA ILE A 580 65.51 16.93 -21.45
C ILE A 580 65.62 16.30 -22.85
N ALA A 581 64.96 15.17 -23.10
CA ALA A 581 64.95 14.54 -24.41
C ALA A 581 64.31 15.46 -25.48
N TRP A 582 63.25 16.17 -25.11
CA TRP A 582 62.62 17.18 -25.97
C TRP A 582 63.57 18.33 -26.28
N ASP A 583 64.22 18.89 -25.27
CA ASP A 583 65.13 20.02 -25.46
C ASP A 583 66.34 19.62 -26.32
N GLY A 584 66.89 18.41 -26.17
CA GLY A 584 67.95 17.89 -27.05
C GLY A 584 67.52 17.76 -28.52
N ILE A 585 66.26 17.43 -28.79
CA ILE A 585 65.73 17.42 -30.16
C ILE A 585 65.52 18.83 -30.68
N TYR A 586 65.02 19.76 -29.85
CA TYR A 586 64.85 21.15 -30.24
C TYR A 586 66.17 21.88 -30.53
N GLU A 587 67.29 21.42 -29.97
CA GLU A 587 68.64 21.91 -30.30
C GLU A 587 69.12 21.47 -31.69
N LEU A 588 68.67 20.30 -32.15
CA LEU A 588 68.98 19.78 -33.48
C LEU A 588 68.15 20.44 -34.59
N LEU A 589 67.12 21.21 -34.23
CA LEU A 589 66.17 21.83 -35.15
C LEU A 589 66.45 23.34 -35.37
N PRO A 590 66.23 23.89 -36.58
CA PRO A 590 66.39 25.31 -36.85
C PRO A 590 65.38 26.12 -36.03
N ALA A 591 65.73 27.38 -35.72
CA ALA A 591 64.98 28.25 -34.80
C ALA A 591 63.47 28.36 -35.09
N GLY A 592 63.05 28.12 -36.34
CA GLY A 592 61.65 28.10 -36.75
C GLY A 592 60.80 26.94 -36.20
N ALA A 593 61.41 25.80 -35.87
CA ALA A 593 60.69 24.61 -35.39
C ALA A 593 60.33 24.67 -33.89
N LYS A 594 61.00 25.54 -33.13
CA LYS A 594 60.72 25.78 -31.69
C LYS A 594 59.32 26.34 -31.43
N LYS A 595 58.64 26.84 -32.47
CA LYS A 595 57.27 27.37 -32.44
C LYS A 595 56.20 26.30 -32.13
N HIS A 596 56.52 25.01 -32.27
CA HIS A 596 55.58 23.91 -32.02
C HIS A 596 55.50 23.48 -30.54
N LYS A 597 56.40 23.97 -29.67
CA LYS A 597 56.44 23.66 -28.22
C LYS A 597 55.12 23.98 -27.48
N PRO A 598 54.41 25.10 -27.72
CA PRO A 598 53.18 25.42 -26.98
C PRO A 598 51.89 24.79 -27.54
N TRP A 599 51.89 24.28 -28.78
CA TRP A 599 50.65 24.14 -29.58
C TRP A 599 50.06 22.73 -29.71
N VAL A 600 50.60 21.72 -29.02
CA VAL A 600 50.11 20.34 -29.14
C VAL A 600 50.13 19.65 -27.77
N GLN A 601 48.97 19.41 -27.16
CA GLN A 601 48.86 18.81 -25.83
C GLN A 601 49.23 17.31 -25.78
N ALA A 602 49.38 16.65 -26.94
CA ALA A 602 49.69 15.23 -27.03
C ALA A 602 51.06 14.99 -27.70
N GLU A 603 52.04 14.55 -26.91
CA GLU A 603 53.43 14.33 -27.34
C GLU A 603 53.57 13.44 -28.60
N ARG A 604 52.70 12.43 -28.77
CA ARG A 604 52.71 11.58 -29.98
C ARG A 604 52.37 12.34 -31.26
N GLN A 605 51.55 13.39 -31.18
CA GLN A 605 51.27 14.23 -32.34
C GLN A 605 52.43 15.19 -32.62
N ARG A 606 53.15 15.69 -31.60
CA ARG A 606 54.39 16.46 -31.79
C ARG A 606 55.45 15.65 -32.54
N ILE A 607 55.67 14.39 -32.14
CA ILE A 607 56.61 13.48 -32.82
C ILE A 607 56.23 13.27 -34.29
N LYS A 608 54.95 13.03 -34.58
CA LYS A 608 54.46 12.88 -35.97
C LYS A 608 54.66 14.14 -36.82
N MET A 609 54.44 15.32 -36.24
CA MET A 609 54.65 16.59 -36.94
C MET A 609 56.14 16.85 -37.22
N LEU A 610 57.01 16.59 -36.24
CA LEU A 610 58.46 16.71 -36.44
C LEU A 610 58.98 15.76 -37.50
N ARG A 611 58.47 14.53 -37.54
CA ARG A 611 58.82 13.55 -38.55
C ARG A 611 58.35 13.95 -39.95
N ARG A 612 57.19 14.59 -40.07
CA ARG A 612 56.70 15.16 -41.34
C ARG A 612 57.58 16.32 -41.83
N ASP A 613 58.11 17.10 -40.91
CA ASP A 613 58.91 18.28 -41.23
C ASP A 613 60.43 17.95 -41.28
N PHE A 614 60.80 16.67 -41.12
CA PHE A 614 62.18 16.19 -41.01
C PHE A 614 63.01 16.45 -42.28
N ASP A 615 62.42 16.25 -43.47
CA ASP A 615 63.07 16.48 -44.77
C ASP A 615 63.50 17.94 -44.99
N ARG A 616 63.05 18.86 -44.12
CA ARG A 616 63.40 20.29 -44.16
C ARG A 616 64.60 20.64 -43.27
N LEU A 617 65.27 19.66 -42.68
CA LEU A 617 66.34 19.81 -41.70
C LEU A 617 67.67 19.27 -42.26
N PRO A 618 68.43 20.07 -43.02
CA PRO A 618 69.58 19.57 -43.78
C PRO A 618 70.77 19.11 -42.92
N THR A 619 70.75 19.35 -41.61
CA THR A 619 71.90 19.13 -40.70
C THR A 619 71.73 17.93 -39.74
N VAL A 620 70.57 17.27 -39.72
CA VAL A 620 70.29 16.15 -38.80
C VAL A 620 70.24 14.85 -39.60
N THR A 621 71.05 13.85 -39.23
CA THR A 621 71.00 12.54 -39.87
C THR A 621 69.75 11.78 -39.42
N GLU A 622 69.17 10.99 -40.33
CA GLU A 622 67.97 10.18 -40.04
C GLU A 622 68.19 9.23 -38.85
N GLU A 623 69.40 8.71 -38.71
CA GLU A 623 69.81 7.86 -37.57
C GLU A 623 69.76 8.62 -36.23
N ALA A 624 70.21 9.88 -36.18
CA ALA A 624 70.19 10.67 -34.95
C ALA A 624 68.76 11.02 -34.52
N PHE A 625 67.88 11.30 -35.49
CA PHE A 625 66.47 11.56 -35.21
C PHE A 625 65.71 10.30 -34.78
N ALA A 626 65.98 9.16 -35.42
CA ALA A 626 65.39 7.88 -35.04
C ALA A 626 65.77 7.46 -33.61
N ALA A 627 67.04 7.66 -33.22
CA ALA A 627 67.49 7.39 -31.84
C ALA A 627 66.78 8.28 -30.82
N ALA A 628 66.57 9.57 -31.12
CA ALA A 628 65.89 10.50 -30.24
C ALA A 628 64.36 10.22 -30.16
N GLU A 629 63.74 9.85 -31.28
CA GLU A 629 62.33 9.39 -31.33
C GLU A 629 62.13 8.14 -30.46
N GLU A 630 63.05 7.17 -30.53
CA GLU A 630 62.99 5.94 -29.74
C GLU A 630 63.08 6.22 -28.23
N VAL A 631 64.03 7.06 -27.80
CA VAL A 631 64.19 7.46 -26.39
C VAL A 631 62.92 8.16 -25.89
N MET A 632 62.35 9.09 -26.65
CA MET A 632 61.12 9.77 -26.26
C MET A 632 59.91 8.84 -26.17
N LEU A 633 59.72 7.94 -27.15
CA LEU A 633 58.62 6.97 -27.12
C LEU A 633 58.76 6.03 -25.91
N SER A 634 59.99 5.62 -25.56
CA SER A 634 60.27 4.83 -24.38
C SER A 634 59.91 5.57 -23.08
N CYS A 635 60.35 6.82 -22.92
CA CYS A 635 60.01 7.68 -21.78
C CYS A 635 58.50 7.91 -21.66
N LEU A 636 57.81 8.15 -22.79
CA LEU A 636 56.37 8.35 -22.82
C LEU A 636 55.60 7.09 -22.39
N VAL A 637 56.03 5.91 -22.86
CA VAL A 637 55.43 4.63 -22.45
C VAL A 637 55.66 4.38 -20.96
N GLY A 638 56.83 4.72 -20.42
CA GLY A 638 57.12 4.69 -18.99
C GLY A 638 56.17 5.57 -18.18
N LEU A 639 56.03 6.83 -18.56
CA LEU A 639 55.17 7.80 -17.88
C LEU A 639 53.69 7.42 -17.95
N GLN A 640 53.21 6.90 -19.10
CA GLN A 640 51.85 6.39 -19.25
C GLN A 640 51.58 5.16 -18.37
N LYS A 641 52.54 4.24 -18.23
CA LYS A 641 52.42 3.07 -17.34
C LYS A 641 52.29 3.51 -15.87
N ILE A 642 53.11 4.46 -15.43
CA ILE A 642 53.08 4.99 -14.05
C ILE A 642 51.77 5.74 -13.78
N ARG A 643 51.35 6.64 -14.68
CA ARG A 643 50.08 7.38 -14.55
C ARG A 643 48.87 6.45 -14.55
N GLY A 644 48.88 5.41 -15.40
CA GLY A 644 47.85 4.38 -15.41
C GLY A 644 47.81 3.55 -14.12
N ALA A 645 48.95 3.24 -13.53
CA ALA A 645 49.03 2.57 -12.24
C ALA A 645 48.50 3.45 -11.10
N HIS A 646 48.83 4.74 -11.10
CA HIS A 646 48.33 5.72 -10.13
C HIS A 646 46.80 5.87 -10.21
N LEU A 647 46.23 6.05 -11.41
CA LEU A 647 44.79 6.15 -11.61
C LEU A 647 44.04 4.88 -11.19
N ARG A 648 44.58 3.69 -11.45
CA ARG A 648 43.99 2.43 -10.99
C ARG A 648 44.02 2.32 -9.46
N ARG A 649 45.08 2.77 -8.79
CA ARG A 649 45.15 2.79 -7.31
C ARG A 649 44.21 3.83 -6.71
N ALA A 650 44.15 5.05 -7.25
CA ALA A 650 43.20 6.09 -6.82
C ALA A 650 41.74 5.61 -6.97
N ARG A 651 41.41 4.93 -8.07
CA ARG A 651 40.10 4.28 -8.24
C ARG A 651 39.86 3.18 -7.20
N ARG A 652 40.86 2.34 -6.90
CA ARG A 652 40.75 1.31 -5.84
C ARG A 652 40.56 1.93 -4.45
N ALA A 653 41.30 3.00 -4.13
CA ALA A 653 41.17 3.73 -2.88
C ALA A 653 39.79 4.38 -2.76
N LYS A 654 39.30 5.06 -3.81
CA LYS A 654 37.94 5.63 -3.85
C LYS A 654 36.85 4.56 -3.70
N VAL A 655 37.02 3.41 -4.36
CA VAL A 655 36.12 2.25 -4.19
C VAL A 655 36.19 1.70 -2.77
N GLU A 656 37.36 1.65 -2.15
CA GLU A 656 37.54 1.15 -0.77
C GLU A 656 36.95 2.12 0.28
N VAL A 657 37.15 3.43 0.13
CA VAL A 657 36.50 4.46 0.97
C VAL A 657 34.99 4.39 0.80
N SER A 658 34.50 4.33 -0.45
CA SER A 658 33.07 4.15 -0.74
C SER A 658 32.52 2.84 -0.15
N ARG A 659 33.32 1.76 -0.16
CA ARG A 659 32.97 0.46 0.42
C ARG A 659 32.90 0.54 1.95
N LYS A 660 33.87 1.18 2.61
CA LYS A 660 33.88 1.41 4.06
C LYS A 660 32.72 2.30 4.50
N ALA A 661 32.47 3.40 3.79
CA ALA A 661 31.31 4.26 4.02
C ALA A 661 29.99 3.49 3.83
N ALA A 662 29.86 2.71 2.75
CA ALA A 662 28.70 1.87 2.51
C ALA A 662 28.52 0.77 3.58
N LEU A 663 29.61 0.21 4.11
CA LEU A 663 29.58 -0.76 5.21
C LEU A 663 29.14 -0.08 6.53
N SER A 664 29.64 1.11 6.84
CA SER A 664 29.22 1.89 8.02
C SER A 664 27.72 2.20 7.94
N VAL A 665 27.25 2.73 6.81
CA VAL A 665 25.82 3.00 6.57
C VAL A 665 24.99 1.72 6.68
N LYS A 666 25.51 0.57 6.22
CA LYS A 666 24.84 -0.74 6.39
C LYS A 666 24.74 -1.16 7.86
N TRP A 667 25.79 -0.96 8.67
CA TRP A 667 25.77 -1.28 10.11
C TRP A 667 24.80 -0.39 10.88
N ASP A 668 24.78 0.91 10.60
CA ASP A 668 23.82 1.84 11.22
C ASP A 668 22.39 1.53 10.78
N THR A 669 22.20 1.18 9.51
CA THR A 669 20.90 0.69 9.00
C THR A 669 20.51 -0.61 9.69
N LEU A 670 21.43 -1.55 9.92
CA LEU A 670 21.15 -2.81 10.60
C LEU A 670 20.72 -2.57 12.05
N LYS A 671 21.47 -1.76 12.81
CA LYS A 671 21.11 -1.37 14.17
C LYS A 671 19.75 -0.67 14.21
N ALA A 672 19.53 0.32 13.33
CA ALA A 672 18.25 1.00 13.23
C ALA A 672 17.10 0.02 12.90
N ARG A 673 17.33 -0.98 12.05
CA ARG A 673 16.33 -2.02 11.77
C ARG A 673 16.06 -2.89 12.99
N GLN A 674 17.08 -3.28 13.75
CA GLN A 674 16.92 -4.02 15.00
C GLN A 674 16.14 -3.20 16.03
N THR A 675 16.44 -1.91 16.18
CA THR A 675 15.68 -0.98 17.04
C THR A 675 14.23 -0.83 16.58
N ALA A 676 14.00 -0.66 15.27
CA ALA A 676 12.65 -0.58 14.71
C ALA A 676 11.85 -1.87 14.94
N GLN A 677 12.49 -3.03 14.79
CA GLN A 677 11.86 -4.31 15.10
C GLN A 677 11.57 -4.45 16.59
N ALA A 678 12.46 -3.98 17.46
CA ALA A 678 12.21 -3.94 18.89
C ALA A 678 11.02 -3.02 19.23
N GLN A 679 10.92 -1.84 18.62
CA GLN A 679 9.78 -0.91 18.79
C GLN A 679 8.45 -1.52 18.34
N LEU A 680 8.43 -2.30 17.24
CA LEU A 680 7.23 -3.04 16.83
C LEU A 680 6.79 -4.08 17.87
N ASN A 681 7.76 -4.65 18.60
CA ASN A 681 7.51 -5.65 19.64
C ASN A 681 7.34 -5.03 21.04
N GLU A 682 7.64 -3.75 21.21
CA GLU A 682 7.65 -3.08 22.52
C GLU A 682 6.26 -3.02 23.18
N PRO A 683 5.17 -2.65 22.48
CA PRO A 683 3.83 -2.67 23.08
C PRO A 683 3.46 -4.05 23.62
N MET A 684 3.86 -5.10 22.91
CA MET A 684 3.68 -6.49 23.34
C MET A 684 4.49 -6.82 24.59
N ALA A 685 5.74 -6.38 24.65
CA ALA A 685 6.60 -6.57 25.82
C ALA A 685 6.05 -5.84 27.05
N ARG A 686 5.64 -4.57 26.90
CA ARG A 686 5.07 -3.77 27.98
C ARG A 686 3.80 -4.36 28.56
N VAL A 687 2.90 -4.87 27.72
CA VAL A 687 1.69 -5.50 28.25
C VAL A 687 2.01 -6.86 28.90
N LYS A 688 2.95 -7.64 28.36
CA LYS A 688 3.41 -8.86 29.04
C LYS A 688 4.02 -8.55 30.42
N GLU A 689 4.81 -7.47 30.53
CA GLU A 689 5.34 -7.00 31.82
C GLU A 689 4.24 -6.50 32.75
N ALA A 690 3.27 -5.72 32.25
CA ALA A 690 2.14 -5.23 33.05
C ALA A 690 1.26 -6.39 33.56
N LEU A 691 1.02 -7.40 32.73
CA LEU A 691 0.31 -8.61 33.13
C LEU A 691 1.11 -9.42 34.14
N LYS A 692 2.43 -9.53 33.96
CA LYS A 692 3.31 -10.18 34.94
C LYS A 692 3.29 -9.44 36.28
N ALA A 693 3.31 -8.11 36.26
CA ALA A 693 3.21 -7.29 37.48
C ALA A 693 1.85 -7.47 38.16
N GLN A 694 0.74 -7.45 37.40
CA GLN A 694 -0.59 -7.75 37.96
C GLN A 694 -0.68 -9.17 38.55
N GLN A 695 -0.02 -10.14 37.93
CA GLN A 695 0.07 -11.51 38.46
C GLN A 695 0.90 -11.58 39.74
N GLU A 696 2.02 -10.84 39.82
CA GLU A 696 2.84 -10.74 41.03
C GLU A 696 2.06 -10.05 42.15
N ASP A 697 1.36 -8.94 41.88
CA ASP A 697 0.48 -8.26 42.85
C ASP A 697 -0.66 -9.18 43.33
N ALA A 698 -1.30 -9.92 42.41
CA ALA A 698 -2.36 -10.87 42.76
C ALA A 698 -1.83 -12.03 43.63
N TRP A 699 -0.64 -12.53 43.33
CA TRP A 699 0.03 -13.57 44.11
C TRP A 699 0.40 -13.07 45.52
N GLU A 700 0.94 -11.87 45.64
CA GLU A 700 1.26 -11.26 46.95
C GLU A 700 0.00 -11.07 47.79
N ASN A 701 -1.11 -10.64 47.19
CA ASN A 701 -2.41 -10.52 47.88
C ASN A 701 -2.97 -11.90 48.29
N GLU A 702 -2.85 -12.93 47.45
CA GLU A 702 -3.26 -14.30 47.82
C GLU A 702 -2.38 -14.88 48.94
N GLU A 703 -1.07 -14.60 48.96
CA GLU A 703 -0.17 -14.97 50.07
C GLU A 703 -0.55 -14.23 51.37
N GLU A 704 -0.94 -12.96 51.29
CA GLU A 704 -1.39 -12.18 52.45
C GLU A 704 -2.75 -12.69 52.97
N ASP A 705 -3.72 -12.94 52.09
CA ASP A 705 -5.03 -13.51 52.43
C ASP A 705 -4.92 -14.94 52.98
N THR A 706 -4.02 -15.77 52.44
CA THR A 706 -3.77 -17.11 52.98
C THR A 706 -3.06 -17.04 54.33
N ALA A 707 -2.13 -16.11 54.54
CA ALA A 707 -1.49 -15.88 55.84
C ALA A 707 -2.49 -15.35 56.88
N GLU A 708 -3.38 -14.43 56.52
CA GLU A 708 -4.46 -13.95 57.39
C GLU A 708 -5.47 -15.05 57.72
N ASN A 709 -5.88 -15.86 56.73
CA ASN A 709 -6.76 -17.01 56.97
C ASN A 709 -6.09 -18.08 57.83
N GLU A 710 -4.79 -18.34 57.67
CA GLU A 710 -4.05 -19.26 58.51
C GLU A 710 -3.91 -18.73 59.94
N LYS A 711 -3.70 -17.42 60.11
CA LYS A 711 -3.70 -16.75 61.42
C LYS A 711 -5.07 -16.81 62.09
N ALA A 712 -6.14 -16.50 61.36
CA ALA A 712 -7.52 -16.60 61.86
C ALA A 712 -7.89 -18.04 62.22
N SER A 713 -7.47 -19.02 61.42
CA SER A 713 -7.64 -20.45 61.71
C SER A 713 -6.87 -20.90 62.96
N LYS A 714 -5.63 -20.41 63.15
CA LYS A 714 -4.83 -20.65 64.35
C LYS A 714 -5.47 -20.02 65.59
N GLU A 715 -5.98 -18.79 65.49
CA GLU A 715 -6.72 -18.11 66.58
C GLU A 715 -8.02 -18.83 66.92
N LEU A 716 -8.79 -19.26 65.91
CA LEU A 716 -10.02 -20.04 66.10
C LEU A 716 -9.73 -21.40 66.74
N SER A 717 -8.66 -22.09 66.32
CA SER A 717 -8.17 -23.32 66.94
C SER A 717 -7.73 -23.09 68.40
N LEU A 718 -7.10 -21.96 68.70
CA LEU A 718 -6.70 -21.60 70.07
C LEU A 718 -7.93 -21.33 70.95
N HIS A 719 -8.94 -20.64 70.41
CA HIS A 719 -10.22 -20.41 71.09
C HIS A 719 -11.01 -21.70 71.31
N LEU A 720 -11.06 -22.58 70.32
CA LEU A 720 -11.68 -23.90 70.44
C LEU A 720 -10.96 -24.78 71.47
N ARG A 721 -9.63 -24.73 71.56
CA ARG A 721 -8.89 -25.44 72.62
C ARG A 721 -9.19 -24.90 74.02
N LEU A 722 -9.36 -23.59 74.17
CA LEU A 722 -9.77 -22.97 75.44
C LEU A 722 -11.20 -23.37 75.85
N ILE A 723 -12.11 -23.46 74.87
CA ILE A 723 -13.50 -23.89 75.11
C ILE A 723 -13.57 -25.39 75.45
N VAL A 724 -12.77 -26.23 74.78
CA VAL A 724 -12.78 -27.68 74.99
C VAL A 724 -12.05 -28.11 76.28
N SER A 725 -11.13 -27.29 76.81
CA SER A 725 -10.52 -27.56 78.13
C SER A 725 -11.46 -27.35 79.34
N GLY A 726 -12.68 -26.84 79.13
CA GLY A 726 -13.65 -26.56 80.21
C GLY A 726 -14.74 -27.60 80.44
N ALA A 727 -14.88 -28.62 79.59
CA ALA A 727 -16.00 -29.56 79.66
C ALA A 727 -15.51 -30.98 80.01
N GLY A 728 -15.74 -31.37 81.26
CA GLY A 728 -15.41 -32.69 81.77
C GLY A 728 -16.22 -33.83 81.15
N SER A 729 -15.58 -35.00 81.11
CA SER A 729 -16.13 -36.35 81.29
C SER A 729 -17.52 -36.65 80.69
N ASN A 730 -17.56 -37.45 79.62
CA ASN A 730 -18.32 -38.70 79.67
C ASN A 730 -17.96 -39.71 78.57
N ARG A 731 -17.99 -40.98 78.95
CA ARG A 731 -17.75 -42.19 78.15
C ARG A 731 -18.97 -42.56 77.29
N GLY A 732 -18.75 -43.14 76.10
CA GLY A 732 -19.74 -43.98 75.41
C GLY A 732 -19.48 -44.19 73.90
N PRO A 733 -19.87 -45.32 73.28
CA PRO A 733 -19.02 -46.00 72.28
C PRO A 733 -19.57 -46.14 70.84
N GLY A 734 -18.65 -46.17 69.86
CA GLY A 734 -18.74 -46.80 68.51
C GLY A 734 -19.72 -46.19 67.49
N PRO A 735 -19.70 -46.57 66.18
CA PRO A 735 -18.91 -47.63 65.51
C PRO A 735 -18.35 -47.29 64.09
N ALA A 736 -17.73 -48.32 63.49
CA ALA A 736 -17.58 -48.65 62.06
C ALA A 736 -16.56 -47.90 61.17
N LYS A 737 -15.48 -48.62 60.82
CA LYS A 737 -14.53 -48.31 59.74
C LYS A 737 -14.90 -49.15 58.50
N THR A 738 -15.00 -48.50 57.35
CA THR A 738 -14.93 -49.14 56.02
C THR A 738 -13.69 -48.63 55.30
N THR A 739 -12.71 -49.50 55.11
CA THR A 739 -11.53 -49.31 54.27
C THR A 739 -11.66 -50.20 53.05
N VAL A 740 -11.60 -49.61 51.85
CA VAL A 740 -11.51 -50.31 50.57
C VAL A 740 -10.13 -50.02 49.98
N GLU A 741 -9.30 -51.06 49.87
CA GLU A 741 -8.15 -51.13 48.97
C GLU A 741 -8.60 -51.71 47.61
N PRO A 742 -7.84 -51.49 46.53
CA PRO A 742 -7.76 -52.50 45.49
C PRO A 742 -6.32 -52.90 45.16
N LYS A 743 -6.08 -54.22 45.17
CA LYS A 743 -5.04 -54.92 44.42
C LYS A 743 -5.73 -55.96 43.53
N GLY A 744 -5.27 -56.10 42.29
CA GLY A 744 -5.68 -57.22 41.43
C GLY A 744 -4.93 -57.28 40.11
N LYS A 745 -3.92 -58.15 40.03
CA LYS A 745 -3.27 -58.63 38.81
C LYS A 745 -4.06 -59.83 38.25
N GLY A 746 -4.00 -60.09 36.94
CA GLY A 746 -4.06 -61.47 36.44
C GLY A 746 -4.58 -61.76 35.02
N LYS A 747 -3.63 -62.15 34.15
CA LYS A 747 -3.59 -63.38 33.31
C LYS A 747 -4.32 -63.54 31.96
N GLU A 748 -3.48 -64.03 31.05
CA GLU A 748 -3.61 -64.70 29.74
C GLU A 748 -4.68 -65.81 29.60
N ARG A 749 -5.22 -65.99 28.38
CA ARG A 749 -5.29 -67.31 27.68
C ARG A 749 -5.77 -67.25 26.20
N GLU A 750 -4.90 -67.73 25.33
CA GLU A 750 -4.98 -68.59 24.13
C GLU A 750 -6.30 -69.08 23.43
N THR A 751 -6.19 -69.15 22.08
CA THR A 751 -6.60 -70.21 21.09
C THR A 751 -7.92 -70.20 20.28
N GLY A 752 -7.81 -69.86 18.97
CA GLY A 752 -8.27 -70.59 17.73
C GLY A 752 -9.76 -70.64 17.31
N PRO A 753 -10.12 -71.13 16.09
CA PRO A 753 -9.52 -70.94 14.74
C PRO A 753 -10.54 -70.68 13.57
N SER A 754 -9.97 -70.36 12.39
CA SER A 754 -10.39 -70.52 10.96
C SER A 754 -11.78 -70.12 10.43
N ASP A 755 -11.81 -69.32 9.34
CA ASP A 755 -12.07 -69.83 7.98
C ASP A 755 -11.85 -68.79 6.85
N THR A 756 -11.32 -69.31 5.74
CA THR A 756 -10.99 -68.78 4.38
C THR A 756 -12.16 -68.07 3.66
N ILE A 757 -12.05 -67.18 2.64
CA ILE A 757 -11.35 -67.23 1.33
C ILE A 757 -11.20 -65.78 0.69
N PRO A 758 -10.73 -65.54 -0.57
CA PRO A 758 -9.56 -64.68 -0.84
C PRO A 758 -9.82 -63.44 -1.74
N GLY A 759 -8.89 -62.48 -1.77
CA GLY A 759 -8.90 -61.42 -2.77
C GLY A 759 -7.68 -60.53 -2.66
N GLY A 760 -6.66 -60.81 -3.47
CA GLY A 760 -5.34 -60.21 -3.38
C GLY A 760 -5.30 -58.71 -3.66
N LEU A 761 -4.42 -58.03 -2.92
CA LEU A 761 -3.88 -56.73 -3.30
C LEU A 761 -2.42 -56.64 -2.85
N PHE A 762 -1.62 -56.06 -3.73
CA PHE A 762 -0.17 -55.89 -3.68
C PHE A 762 0.35 -55.37 -2.32
N HIS A 763 1.26 -56.14 -1.69
CA HIS A 763 2.12 -55.66 -0.62
C HIS A 763 3.41 -55.06 -1.23
N PHE A 764 3.60 -53.76 -1.05
CA PHE A 764 4.91 -53.14 -1.03
C PHE A 764 5.48 -53.29 0.39
N GLU A 765 6.67 -53.88 0.51
CA GLU A 765 7.49 -53.87 1.72
C GLU A 765 8.01 -52.44 1.98
N PRO A 766 7.95 -51.92 3.22
CA PRO A 766 8.74 -50.76 3.61
C PRO A 766 10.10 -51.24 4.14
N GLU A 767 11.16 -50.73 3.52
CA GLU A 767 12.53 -50.81 4.01
C GLU A 767 12.62 -50.15 5.40
N THR A 768 13.20 -50.89 6.34
CA THR A 768 13.60 -50.43 7.66
C THR A 768 14.78 -49.47 7.54
N GLU A 769 14.52 -48.16 7.61
CA GLU A 769 15.56 -47.15 7.85
C GLU A 769 15.86 -47.02 9.35
N GLN A 770 17.15 -46.95 9.65
CA GLN A 770 17.74 -46.76 10.97
C GLN A 770 17.38 -45.37 11.54
N PRO A 771 17.27 -45.21 12.87
CA PRO A 771 17.07 -43.90 13.47
C PRO A 771 18.37 -43.09 13.42
N ALA A 772 18.37 -42.02 12.63
CA ALA A 772 19.33 -40.93 12.78
C ALA A 772 19.06 -40.24 14.12
N GLY A 773 20.08 -40.16 14.97
CA GLY A 773 20.02 -39.41 16.23
C GLY A 773 19.81 -37.92 15.94
N GLU A 774 18.63 -37.42 16.28
CA GLU A 774 18.40 -35.99 16.44
C GLU A 774 18.93 -35.56 17.81
N GLU A 775 19.89 -34.63 17.82
CA GLU A 775 20.30 -33.92 19.02
C GLU A 775 19.09 -33.14 19.59
N PRO A 776 18.90 -33.10 20.92
CA PRO A 776 17.79 -32.39 21.52
C PRO A 776 17.98 -30.88 21.32
N ILE A 777 17.15 -30.31 20.44
CA ILE A 777 16.94 -28.87 20.36
C ILE A 777 16.43 -28.41 21.74
N ASN A 778 17.14 -27.45 22.32
CA ASN A 778 16.91 -26.86 23.65
C ASN A 778 15.41 -26.79 24.04
N ALA A 779 15.03 -27.59 25.03
CA ALA A 779 13.72 -27.57 25.66
C ALA A 779 13.42 -26.28 26.46
N SER A 780 14.37 -25.34 26.56
CA SER A 780 14.22 -24.08 27.30
C SER A 780 13.26 -23.09 26.64
N ASP A 781 13.10 -23.12 25.32
CA ASP A 781 12.32 -22.10 24.60
C ASP A 781 10.85 -22.48 24.44
N ALA A 782 10.51 -23.76 24.59
CA ALA A 782 9.12 -24.22 24.60
C ALA A 782 8.41 -23.95 25.94
N ALA A 783 9.16 -23.94 27.05
CA ALA A 783 8.62 -23.70 28.39
C ALA A 783 8.24 -22.23 28.65
N ALA A 784 8.82 -21.27 27.92
CA ALA A 784 8.58 -19.83 28.11
C ALA A 784 7.21 -19.33 27.59
N ASN A 785 6.43 -20.15 26.87
CA ASN A 785 5.09 -19.77 26.39
C ASN A 785 3.94 -20.39 27.19
N THR A 786 4.23 -21.28 28.13
CA THR A 786 3.29 -21.69 29.18
C THR A 786 3.49 -20.78 30.39
N LEU A 787 3.08 -19.51 30.24
CA LEU A 787 2.82 -18.66 31.39
C LEU A 787 1.80 -19.39 32.27
N GLY A 788 2.12 -19.49 33.56
CA GLY A 788 1.29 -20.14 34.57
C GLY A 788 -0.14 -19.59 34.57
N SER A 789 -1.03 -20.32 35.23
CA SER A 789 -2.48 -20.10 35.36
C SER A 789 -2.88 -18.78 36.06
N GLY A 790 -2.24 -17.67 35.72
CA GLY A 790 -2.69 -16.33 36.09
C GLY A 790 -3.97 -15.98 35.34
N GLU A 791 -4.77 -15.11 35.94
CA GLU A 791 -6.06 -14.65 35.45
C GLU A 791 -5.94 -14.26 33.96
N ALA A 792 -6.57 -15.05 33.10
CA ALA A 792 -6.51 -14.83 31.67
C ALA A 792 -7.15 -13.46 31.38
N VAL A 793 -6.44 -12.57 30.69
CA VAL A 793 -6.99 -11.29 30.22
C VAL A 793 -8.31 -11.57 29.54
N ASP A 794 -9.39 -11.02 30.07
CA ASP A 794 -10.70 -11.15 29.45
C ASP A 794 -10.70 -10.37 28.12
N ILE A 795 -10.44 -11.12 27.04
CA ILE A 795 -10.42 -10.58 25.70
C ILE A 795 -11.76 -9.94 25.33
N HIS A 796 -12.87 -10.37 25.92
CA HIS A 796 -14.17 -9.74 25.70
C HIS A 796 -14.23 -8.34 26.30
N ALA A 797 -13.79 -8.18 27.56
CA ALA A 797 -13.70 -6.87 28.19
C ALA A 797 -12.77 -5.93 27.40
N VAL A 798 -11.58 -6.40 27.00
CA VAL A 798 -10.64 -5.59 26.22
C VAL A 798 -11.24 -5.21 24.86
N ARG A 799 -11.88 -6.15 24.16
CA ARG A 799 -12.57 -5.88 22.89
C ARG A 799 -13.67 -4.84 23.04
N LYS A 800 -14.46 -4.93 24.11
CA LYS A 800 -15.53 -3.99 24.41
C LYS A 800 -15.01 -2.58 24.62
N GLU A 801 -14.04 -2.42 25.52
CA GLU A 801 -13.43 -1.11 25.80
C GLU A 801 -12.71 -0.55 24.57
N PHE A 802 -12.02 -1.40 23.81
CA PHE A 802 -11.36 -0.97 22.58
C PHE A 802 -12.38 -0.46 21.54
N LEU A 803 -13.49 -1.17 21.32
CA LEU A 803 -14.50 -0.75 20.32
C LEU A 803 -15.21 0.54 20.74
N LYS A 804 -15.57 0.65 22.02
CA LYS A 804 -16.12 1.87 22.61
C LYS A 804 -15.22 3.07 22.39
N SER A 805 -13.94 2.94 22.71
CA SER A 805 -12.96 4.03 22.58
C SER A 805 -12.86 4.59 21.15
N LEU A 806 -13.20 3.79 20.13
CA LEU A 806 -13.18 4.21 18.74
C LEU A 806 -14.54 4.71 18.22
N VAL A 807 -15.65 4.13 18.67
CA VAL A 807 -16.99 4.42 18.15
C VAL A 807 -17.69 5.52 18.94
N ASP A 808 -17.56 5.53 20.26
CA ASP A 808 -18.28 6.48 21.13
C ASP A 808 -17.98 7.95 20.77
N PRO A 809 -16.72 8.36 20.49
CA PRO A 809 -16.45 9.74 20.05
C PRO A 809 -17.19 10.12 18.76
N VAL A 810 -17.49 9.14 17.90
CA VAL A 810 -18.17 9.35 16.62
C VAL A 810 -19.68 9.41 16.83
N VAL A 811 -20.23 8.55 17.70
CA VAL A 811 -21.64 8.58 18.10
C VAL A 811 -21.93 9.92 18.78
N GLU A 812 -21.08 10.32 19.71
CA GLU A 812 -21.18 11.62 20.39
C GLU A 812 -21.07 12.78 19.39
N TYR A 813 -20.15 12.71 18.41
CA TYR A 813 -20.07 13.70 17.34
C TYR A 813 -21.38 13.80 16.54
N LYS A 814 -21.99 12.67 16.17
CA LYS A 814 -23.26 12.64 15.43
C LYS A 814 -24.41 13.21 16.25
N GLN A 815 -24.51 12.83 17.52
CA GLN A 815 -25.51 13.36 18.45
C GLN A 815 -25.36 14.88 18.63
N ASN A 816 -24.13 15.35 18.84
CA ASN A 816 -23.84 16.78 18.91
C ASN A 816 -24.18 17.52 17.62
N LYS A 817 -23.94 16.90 16.45
CA LYS A 817 -24.26 17.49 15.15
C LYS A 817 -25.77 17.60 14.94
N ALA A 818 -26.51 16.53 15.19
CA ALA A 818 -27.97 16.54 15.10
C ALA A 818 -28.58 17.58 16.06
N PHE A 819 -28.13 17.59 17.32
CA PHE A 819 -28.57 18.57 18.32
C PHE A 819 -28.24 20.01 17.92
N PHE A 820 -27.07 20.24 17.31
CA PHE A 820 -26.68 21.54 16.80
C PHE A 820 -27.54 22.00 15.62
N GLU A 821 -27.86 21.10 14.69
CA GLU A 821 -28.71 21.42 13.54
C GLU A 821 -30.13 21.82 13.97
N GLU A 822 -30.61 21.27 15.08
CA GLU A 822 -31.93 21.62 15.65
C GLU A 822 -31.90 22.88 16.52
N HIS A 823 -30.88 23.06 17.36
CA HIS A 823 -30.90 24.07 18.42
C HIS A 823 -29.80 25.12 18.37
N HIS A 824 -28.80 24.96 17.49
CA HIS A 824 -27.58 25.78 17.44
C HIS A 824 -26.82 25.88 18.78
N LYS A 825 -27.00 24.92 19.68
CA LYS A 825 -26.44 24.91 21.05
C LYS A 825 -25.53 23.72 21.28
N CYS A 826 -24.71 23.78 22.33
CA CYS A 826 -23.89 22.66 22.78
C CYS A 826 -24.72 21.75 23.71
N LEU A 827 -24.87 20.47 23.34
CA LEU A 827 -25.61 19.46 24.13
C LEU A 827 -25.03 19.31 25.54
N GLN A 828 -23.70 19.28 25.66
CA GLN A 828 -23.01 19.15 26.94
C GLN A 828 -23.17 20.42 27.81
N CYS A 829 -23.19 21.62 27.22
CA CYS A 829 -23.45 22.85 27.97
C CYS A 829 -24.87 22.93 28.53
N GLN A 830 -25.86 22.31 27.89
CA GLN A 830 -27.23 22.24 28.43
C GLN A 830 -27.29 21.52 29.77
N ARG A 831 -26.33 20.63 30.06
CA ARG A 831 -26.27 19.88 31.34
C ARG A 831 -25.81 20.75 32.52
N TYR A 832 -25.21 21.91 32.29
CA TYR A 832 -24.72 22.78 33.36
C TYR A 832 -25.86 23.59 33.97
N VAL A 833 -26.60 23.01 34.92
CA VAL A 833 -27.74 23.66 35.61
C VAL A 833 -27.35 25.00 36.26
N SER A 834 -26.08 25.13 36.67
CA SER A 834 -25.53 26.29 37.38
C SER A 834 -25.18 27.49 36.52
N ASN A 835 -25.04 27.32 35.21
CA ASN A 835 -24.43 28.32 34.34
C ASN A 835 -25.34 28.61 33.15
N GLU A 836 -26.34 29.46 33.41
CA GLU A 836 -27.34 29.89 32.42
C GLU A 836 -26.68 30.50 31.17
N THR A 837 -25.55 31.21 31.34
CA THR A 837 -24.77 31.76 30.22
C THR A 837 -24.23 30.68 29.28
N LYS A 838 -23.72 29.55 29.82
CA LYS A 838 -23.30 28.41 29.00
C LYS A 838 -24.47 27.76 28.27
N GLN A 839 -25.62 27.62 28.93
CA GLN A 839 -26.82 27.03 28.33
C GLN A 839 -27.41 27.88 27.21
N LYS A 840 -27.38 29.21 27.36
CA LYS A 840 -27.93 30.14 26.36
C LYS A 840 -26.98 30.42 25.19
N LYS A 841 -25.73 29.96 25.26
CA LYS A 841 -24.75 30.23 24.21
C LYS A 841 -25.08 29.49 22.92
N GLU A 842 -25.37 30.25 21.88
CA GLU A 842 -25.59 29.76 20.52
C GLU A 842 -24.30 29.81 19.69
N TRP A 843 -24.20 28.90 18.74
CA TRP A 843 -23.03 28.71 17.88
C TRP A 843 -23.41 28.94 16.42
N THR A 844 -22.62 29.73 15.71
CA THR A 844 -22.92 30.07 14.31
C THR A 844 -22.59 28.95 13.32
N SER A 845 -21.82 27.94 13.74
CA SER A 845 -21.47 26.79 12.91
C SER A 845 -21.04 25.61 13.77
N PHE A 846 -21.25 24.41 13.24
CA PHE A 846 -20.86 23.18 13.92
C PHE A 846 -19.34 23.09 14.14
N GLY A 847 -18.51 23.64 13.24
CA GLY A 847 -17.06 23.69 13.42
C GLY A 847 -16.63 24.50 14.65
N ARG A 848 -17.33 25.61 14.95
CA ARG A 848 -17.09 26.39 16.18
C ARG A 848 -17.58 25.64 17.42
N LEU A 849 -18.73 24.98 17.34
CA LEU A 849 -19.23 24.12 18.42
C LEU A 849 -18.27 22.96 18.72
N SER A 850 -17.79 22.26 17.70
CA SER A 850 -16.87 21.14 17.85
C SER A 850 -15.55 21.57 18.50
N ARG A 851 -15.01 22.74 18.11
CA ARG A 851 -13.86 23.34 18.79
C ARG A 851 -14.16 23.63 20.26
N HIS A 852 -15.33 24.18 20.55
CA HIS A 852 -15.76 24.44 21.92
C HIS A 852 -15.89 23.17 22.76
N ILE A 853 -16.47 22.11 22.22
CA ILE A 853 -16.53 20.79 22.85
C ILE A 853 -15.11 20.36 23.24
N LYS A 854 -14.18 20.33 22.28
CA LYS A 854 -12.79 19.93 22.54
C LYS A 854 -12.07 20.81 23.58
N GLU A 855 -12.36 22.10 23.63
CA GLU A 855 -11.67 23.04 24.53
C GLU A 855 -12.29 23.15 25.93
N CYS A 856 -13.62 23.06 26.02
CA CYS A 856 -14.38 23.38 27.23
C CYS A 856 -14.93 22.14 27.93
N HIS A 857 -15.05 21.01 27.23
CA HIS A 857 -15.59 19.75 27.74
C HIS A 857 -14.47 18.72 27.83
N ASN A 858 -13.64 18.87 28.87
CA ASN A 858 -12.60 17.93 29.27
C ASN A 858 -12.93 17.36 30.65
N PRO A 859 -12.34 16.22 31.04
CA PRO A 859 -12.68 15.56 32.31
C PRO A 859 -12.65 16.50 33.53
N TRP A 860 -11.67 17.41 33.60
CA TRP A 860 -11.56 18.37 34.70
C TRP A 860 -12.67 19.44 34.72
N ALA A 861 -13.05 19.95 33.55
CA ALA A 861 -14.16 20.90 33.40
C ALA A 861 -15.53 20.24 33.66
N GLU A 862 -15.67 18.96 33.30
CA GLU A 862 -16.89 18.18 33.47
C GLU A 862 -17.07 17.64 34.90
N LEU A 863 -16.03 17.63 35.73
CA LEU A 863 -16.18 17.35 37.17
C LEU A 863 -17.27 18.22 37.81
N GLU A 864 -17.46 19.46 37.36
CA GLU A 864 -18.53 20.33 37.85
C GLU A 864 -19.92 19.67 37.66
N LEU A 865 -20.16 18.99 36.55
CA LEU A 865 -21.43 18.29 36.30
C LEU A 865 -21.65 17.13 37.27
N LEU A 866 -20.57 16.43 37.65
CA LEU A 866 -20.61 15.33 38.60
C LEU A 866 -20.71 15.80 40.06
N MET A 867 -20.38 17.07 40.32
CA MET A 867 -20.45 17.65 41.66
C MET A 867 -21.88 18.06 42.03
N TYR A 868 -22.75 18.41 41.08
CA TYR A 868 -24.09 18.92 41.40
C TYR A 868 -25.04 17.81 41.88
N ALA A 869 -25.58 18.00 43.08
CA ALA A 869 -26.70 17.21 43.57
C ALA A 869 -28.05 17.94 43.38
N PRO A 870 -29.18 17.21 43.31
CA PRO A 870 -30.51 17.81 43.16
C PRO A 870 -30.93 18.78 44.27
N ASP A 871 -30.28 18.71 45.44
CA ASP A 871 -30.55 19.58 46.59
C ASP A 871 -29.90 20.97 46.49
N GLY A 872 -29.23 21.26 45.37
CA GLY A 872 -28.51 22.51 45.12
C GLY A 872 -27.15 22.59 45.80
N ARG A 873 -26.71 21.53 46.49
CA ARG A 873 -25.36 21.43 47.04
C ARG A 873 -24.43 20.70 46.06
N MET A 874 -23.13 20.85 46.30
CA MET A 874 -22.09 20.24 45.49
C MET A 874 -21.31 19.21 46.29
N HIS A 875 -21.31 17.98 45.81
CA HIS A 875 -20.66 16.83 46.44
C HIS A 875 -19.34 16.51 45.73
N CYS A 876 -18.43 15.87 46.45
CA CYS A 876 -17.29 15.22 45.82
C CYS A 876 -17.79 14.18 44.78
N PRO A 877 -17.24 14.12 43.55
CA PRO A 877 -17.65 13.15 42.53
C PRO A 877 -17.40 11.69 42.92
N LEU A 878 -16.53 11.46 43.90
CA LEU A 878 -16.25 10.13 44.43
C LEU A 878 -17.38 9.73 45.38
N LYS A 879 -18.13 8.68 45.03
CA LYS A 879 -19.31 8.22 45.80
C LYS A 879 -19.02 7.86 47.26
N THR A 880 -17.77 7.49 47.59
CA THR A 880 -17.33 7.15 48.95
C THR A 880 -16.94 8.37 49.78
N CYS A 881 -16.95 9.57 49.20
CA CYS A 881 -16.51 10.78 49.84
C CYS A 881 -17.69 11.69 50.21
N ASP A 882 -17.92 11.88 51.51
CA ASP A 882 -19.04 12.67 52.04
C ASP A 882 -18.82 14.19 52.03
N PHE A 883 -17.76 14.69 51.37
CA PHE A 883 -17.51 16.13 51.34
C PHE A 883 -18.57 16.86 50.51
N VAL A 884 -19.19 17.88 51.13
CA VAL A 884 -20.22 18.72 50.51
C VAL A 884 -19.85 20.19 50.66
N SER A 885 -20.12 21.00 49.64
CA SER A 885 -19.97 22.45 49.68
C SER A 885 -21.05 23.16 48.85
N THR A 886 -21.18 24.47 49.01
CA THR A 886 -22.05 25.33 48.19
C THR A 886 -21.32 25.93 46.97
N ASN A 887 -20.02 25.65 46.81
CA ASN A 887 -19.19 26.21 45.74
C ASN A 887 -18.27 25.14 45.13
N VAL A 888 -18.24 25.08 43.79
CA VAL A 888 -17.37 24.20 42.97
C VAL A 888 -15.91 24.33 43.38
N ALA A 889 -15.45 25.55 43.68
CA ALA A 889 -14.05 25.80 44.04
C ALA A 889 -13.64 25.06 45.31
N SER A 890 -14.53 24.98 46.30
CA SER A 890 -14.29 24.26 47.54
C SER A 890 -14.23 22.76 47.32
N VAL A 891 -15.14 22.21 46.49
CA VAL A 891 -15.13 20.79 46.15
C VAL A 891 -13.88 20.43 45.34
N ARG A 892 -13.48 21.22 44.35
CA ARG A 892 -12.22 21.03 43.62
C ARG A 892 -11.00 21.07 44.54
N LYS A 893 -10.95 22.04 45.46
CA LYS A 893 -9.88 22.12 46.46
C LYS A 893 -9.85 20.88 47.35
N HIS A 894 -11.01 20.36 47.73
CA HIS A 894 -11.12 19.10 48.45
C HIS A 894 -10.63 17.91 47.59
N CYS A 895 -11.09 17.77 46.35
CA CYS A 895 -10.65 16.72 45.42
C CYS A 895 -9.12 16.66 45.29
N LEU A 896 -8.44 17.82 45.27
CA LEU A 896 -6.98 17.90 45.12
C LEU A 896 -6.19 17.65 46.41
N ASN A 897 -6.77 17.95 47.58
CA ASN A 897 -6.02 17.98 48.84
C ASN A 897 -6.49 16.97 49.89
N GLY A 898 -7.78 16.65 49.90
CA GLY A 898 -8.42 15.89 50.99
C GLY A 898 -9.25 14.69 50.54
N CYS A 899 -9.36 14.42 49.24
CA CYS A 899 -10.07 13.25 48.74
C CYS A 899 -9.16 12.02 48.65
N GLU A 900 -9.73 10.82 48.84
CA GLU A 900 -9.04 9.53 48.68
C GLU A 900 -8.38 9.39 47.30
N ARG A 901 -9.10 9.74 46.21
CA ARG A 901 -8.57 9.72 44.83
C ARG A 901 -7.86 11.01 44.40
N ARG A 902 -7.21 11.72 45.32
CA ARG A 902 -6.55 13.01 45.03
C ARG A 902 -5.57 12.95 43.86
N ASP A 903 -4.84 11.85 43.70
CA ASP A 903 -3.80 11.75 42.67
C ASP A 903 -4.41 11.63 41.27
N ALA A 904 -5.55 10.96 41.13
CA ALA A 904 -6.34 10.95 39.89
C ALA A 904 -6.88 12.35 39.55
N PHE A 905 -7.34 13.11 40.54
CA PHE A 905 -7.79 14.50 40.35
C PHE A 905 -6.64 15.45 39.98
N LYS A 906 -5.46 15.29 40.58
CA LYS A 906 -4.25 16.05 40.20
C LYS A 906 -3.84 15.75 38.77
N ALA A 907 -3.80 14.48 38.38
CA ALA A 907 -3.48 14.09 37.00
C ALA A 907 -4.45 14.72 35.99
N MET A 908 -5.76 14.74 36.28
CA MET A 908 -6.75 15.42 35.45
C MET A 908 -6.53 16.94 35.38
N GLN A 909 -6.19 17.58 36.52
CA GLN A 909 -5.92 19.02 36.57
C GLN A 909 -4.65 19.39 35.78
N GLU A 910 -3.58 18.62 35.93
CA GLU A 910 -2.31 18.80 35.23
C GLU A 910 -2.50 18.64 33.71
N GLN A 911 -3.25 17.62 33.28
CA GLN A 911 -3.60 17.44 31.88
C GLN A 911 -4.39 18.65 31.33
N TYR A 912 -5.36 19.16 32.09
CA TYR A 912 -6.10 20.36 31.71
C TYR A 912 -5.20 21.61 31.66
N ALA A 913 -4.30 21.79 32.63
CA ALA A 913 -3.34 22.90 32.63
C ALA A 913 -2.41 22.84 31.42
N GLY A 914 -1.93 21.65 31.05
CA GLY A 914 -1.13 21.42 29.84
C GLY A 914 -1.89 21.78 28.56
N GLN A 915 -3.17 21.39 28.46
CA GLN A 915 -4.04 21.78 27.34
C GLN A 915 -4.25 23.30 27.26
N GLN A 916 -4.44 23.96 28.40
CA GLN A 916 -4.58 25.42 28.49
C GLN A 916 -3.30 26.14 28.06
N MET A 917 -2.13 25.67 28.50
CA MET A 917 -0.84 26.22 28.08
C MET A 917 -0.62 26.08 26.58
N LYS A 918 -0.90 24.90 26.02
CA LYS A 918 -0.82 24.67 24.58
C LYS A 918 -1.75 25.60 23.80
N ARG A 919 -3.00 25.75 24.25
CA ARG A 919 -3.97 26.67 23.63
C ARG A 919 -3.48 28.12 23.65
N ASN A 920 -2.94 28.57 24.78
CA ASN A 920 -2.39 29.92 24.90
C ASN A 920 -1.20 30.11 23.95
N ALA A 921 -0.33 29.11 23.82
CA ALA A 921 0.77 29.13 22.86
C ALA A 921 0.27 29.19 21.39
N ASP A 922 -0.67 28.32 21.01
CA ASP A 922 -1.26 28.31 19.67
C ASP A 922 -1.96 29.63 19.33
N TRP A 923 -2.63 30.26 20.32
CA TRP A 923 -3.26 31.56 20.15
C TRP A 923 -2.25 32.69 19.95
N VAL A 924 -1.12 32.66 20.66
CA VAL A 924 -0.01 33.62 20.46
C VAL A 924 0.57 33.48 19.05
N VAL A 925 0.83 32.26 18.60
CA VAL A 925 1.32 31.99 17.23
C VAL A 925 0.32 32.45 16.18
N TRP A 926 -0.97 32.13 16.36
CA TRP A 926 -2.02 32.56 15.43
C TRP A 926 -2.14 34.08 15.36
N LYS A 927 -2.08 34.78 16.50
CA LYS A 927 -2.08 36.24 16.54
C LYS A 927 -0.86 36.86 15.87
N ALA A 928 0.33 36.28 16.06
CA ALA A 928 1.54 36.73 15.39
C ALA A 928 1.38 36.62 13.86
N LYS A 929 0.89 35.47 13.38
CA LYS A 929 0.64 35.26 11.95
C LYS A 929 -0.46 36.18 11.39
N GLN A 930 -1.51 36.45 12.16
CA GLN A 930 -2.53 37.41 11.75
C GLN A 930 -1.94 38.81 11.62
N LYS A 931 -1.11 39.22 12.58
CA LYS A 931 -0.40 40.49 12.54
C LYS A 931 0.54 40.58 11.33
N GLU A 932 1.28 39.51 11.00
CA GLU A 932 2.12 39.45 9.79
C GLU A 932 1.29 39.60 8.50
N LEU A 933 0.09 39.00 8.45
CA LEU A 933 -0.81 39.15 7.30
C LEU A 933 -1.41 40.55 7.22
N GLU A 934 -1.75 41.16 8.34
CA GLU A 934 -2.22 42.54 8.42
C GLU A 934 -1.11 43.53 8.03
N GLU A 935 0.13 43.29 8.46
CA GLU A 935 1.30 44.08 8.07
C GLU A 935 1.63 43.90 6.58
N ALA A 936 1.56 42.68 6.04
CA ALA A 936 1.74 42.42 4.61
C ALA A 936 0.66 43.10 3.77
N ALA A 937 -0.60 43.08 4.22
CA ALA A 937 -1.70 43.78 3.56
C ALA A 937 -1.54 45.32 3.60
N ALA A 938 -1.04 45.86 4.71
CA ALA A 938 -0.78 47.29 4.84
C ALA A 938 0.32 47.79 3.89
N VAL A 939 1.35 46.97 3.64
CA VAL A 939 2.43 47.30 2.68
C VAL A 939 1.91 47.34 1.24
N ASP A 940 0.93 46.51 0.90
CA ASP A 940 0.31 46.51 -0.44
C ASP A 940 -0.61 47.74 -0.66
N GLU A 941 -1.23 48.30 0.39
CA GLU A 941 -2.07 49.51 0.28
C GLU A 941 -1.25 50.79 0.06
N GLU A 942 -0.03 50.90 0.61
CA GLU A 942 0.84 52.07 0.37
C GLU A 942 1.42 52.12 -1.06
N GLY A 943 1.41 51.00 -1.79
CA GLY A 943 1.85 50.93 -3.19
C GLY A 943 0.78 51.31 -4.23
N ALA A 944 -0.47 51.52 -3.82
CA ALA A 944 -1.62 51.65 -4.73
C ALA A 944 -2.32 53.02 -4.62
N ALA A 945 -1.58 54.13 -4.64
CA ALA A 945 -2.16 55.46 -4.82
C ALA A 945 -2.46 55.73 -6.31
N GLY A 946 -3.58 55.19 -6.80
CA GLY A 946 -4.26 55.60 -8.03
C GLY A 946 -5.55 56.36 -7.71
N PRO A 947 -6.01 57.32 -8.54
CA PRO A 947 -7.03 58.30 -8.16
C PRO A 947 -8.38 57.66 -7.85
N SER A 948 -8.98 58.10 -6.75
CA SER A 948 -10.27 57.63 -6.23
C SER A 948 -11.43 58.06 -7.13
N TYR A 949 -12.33 57.12 -7.40
CA TYR A 949 -13.69 57.39 -7.81
C TYR A 949 -14.60 56.84 -6.73
N THR A 950 -15.36 57.73 -6.10
CA THR A 950 -16.35 57.38 -5.06
C THR A 950 -17.72 57.41 -5.73
N ASP A 951 -18.48 56.33 -5.59
CA ASP A 951 -19.94 56.39 -5.61
C ASP A 951 -20.48 55.30 -4.67
N GLU A 952 -21.32 55.76 -3.75
CA GLU A 952 -22.02 55.01 -2.72
C GLU A 952 -23.20 54.25 -3.30
N VAL A 953 -23.40 52.97 -2.94
CA VAL A 953 -24.73 52.34 -2.90
C VAL A 953 -24.80 51.32 -1.74
N GLU A 954 -25.81 51.50 -0.89
CA GLU A 954 -26.15 50.68 0.28
C GLU A 954 -26.92 49.38 -0.08
N GLY A 955 -26.46 48.23 0.47
CA GLY A 955 -27.20 47.03 0.94
C GLY A 955 -28.12 46.20 -0.01
N PRO A 956 -28.65 45.04 0.43
CA PRO A 956 -28.19 44.06 1.42
C PRO A 956 -28.14 42.59 0.90
N SER A 957 -27.57 41.69 1.73
CA SER A 957 -27.76 40.22 1.85
C SER A 957 -28.59 39.46 0.79
N VAL A 958 -28.07 38.33 0.26
CA VAL A 958 -28.72 36.99 0.23
C VAL A 958 -27.91 35.94 -0.61
N THR A 959 -27.68 34.79 0.04
CA THR A 959 -27.36 33.39 -0.39
C THR A 959 -26.55 33.01 -1.65
N LEU A 960 -25.66 32.03 -1.41
CA LEU A 960 -24.94 31.18 -2.37
C LEU A 960 -25.83 30.55 -3.47
N THR A 961 -25.32 30.51 -4.72
CA THR A 961 -24.92 29.26 -5.40
C THR A 961 -24.16 29.54 -6.71
N ALA A 962 -23.06 28.81 -6.90
CA ALA A 962 -22.30 28.57 -8.13
C ALA A 962 -22.26 29.67 -9.20
N ASN A 963 -21.25 30.55 -9.15
CA ASN A 963 -20.57 31.10 -10.32
C ASN A 963 -19.25 31.74 -9.86
N MET A 964 -18.12 31.34 -10.44
CA MET A 964 -16.89 32.13 -10.29
C MET A 964 -17.22 33.55 -10.77
N SER A 965 -17.02 34.56 -9.92
CA SER A 965 -17.28 35.94 -10.31
C SER A 965 -16.43 36.27 -11.54
N ARG A 966 -16.95 37.12 -12.44
CA ARG A 966 -16.19 37.60 -13.62
C ARG A 966 -14.82 38.14 -13.20
N ALA A 967 -14.72 38.74 -12.01
CA ALA A 967 -13.47 39.18 -11.40
C ALA A 967 -12.51 38.01 -11.10
N ALA A 968 -12.99 36.90 -10.52
CA ALA A 968 -12.15 35.71 -10.26
C ALA A 968 -11.69 35.02 -11.55
N LEU A 969 -12.51 35.04 -12.60
CA LEU A 969 -12.17 34.49 -13.92
C LEU A 969 -11.13 35.36 -14.64
N LEU A 970 -11.27 36.69 -14.55
CA LEU A 970 -10.28 37.64 -15.06
C LEU A 970 -8.95 37.57 -14.31
N GLU A 971 -8.98 37.40 -12.98
CA GLU A 971 -7.75 37.29 -12.19
C GLU A 971 -7.03 35.95 -12.44
N ALA A 972 -7.78 34.85 -12.61
CA ALA A 972 -7.21 33.58 -13.04
C ALA A 972 -6.59 33.68 -14.45
N ALA A 973 -7.23 34.37 -15.39
CA ALA A 973 -6.69 34.61 -16.72
C ALA A 973 -5.42 35.47 -16.70
N ARG A 974 -5.40 36.56 -15.90
CA ARG A 974 -4.21 37.42 -15.71
C ARG A 974 -3.06 36.67 -15.05
N SER A 975 -3.34 35.83 -14.07
CA SER A 975 -2.34 34.98 -13.42
C SER A 975 -1.73 33.97 -14.40
N PHE A 976 -2.56 33.32 -15.21
CA PHE A 976 -2.11 32.41 -16.27
C PHE A 976 -1.24 33.11 -17.33
N LEU A 977 -1.67 34.29 -17.80
CA LEU A 977 -0.91 35.08 -18.77
C LEU A 977 0.42 35.61 -18.20
N ARG A 978 0.47 35.99 -16.91
CA ARG A 978 1.73 36.32 -16.22
C ARG A 978 2.69 35.13 -16.16
N GLY A 979 2.18 33.92 -15.92
CA GLY A 979 2.96 32.69 -15.95
C GLY A 979 3.58 32.42 -17.33
N ILE A 980 2.77 32.52 -18.39
CA ILE A 980 3.24 32.35 -19.78
C ILE A 980 4.30 33.39 -20.12
N LYS A 981 4.06 34.67 -19.82
CA LYS A 981 5.02 35.75 -20.09
C LYS A 981 6.34 35.53 -19.37
N THR A 982 6.31 35.14 -18.09
CA THR A 982 7.53 34.89 -17.30
C THR A 982 8.34 33.73 -17.87
N THR A 983 7.67 32.64 -18.28
CA THR A 983 8.34 31.50 -18.93
C THR A 983 8.91 31.90 -20.30
N PHE A 984 8.16 32.67 -21.08
CA PHE A 984 8.61 33.16 -22.39
C PHE A 984 9.82 34.11 -22.25
N ASP A 985 9.79 35.07 -21.32
CA ASP A 985 10.90 35.96 -21.01
C ASP A 985 12.16 35.21 -20.56
N ARG A 986 12.00 34.06 -19.88
CA ARG A 986 13.12 33.16 -19.53
C ARG A 986 13.69 32.44 -20.75
N VAL A 987 12.83 31.96 -21.65
CA VAL A 987 13.24 31.32 -22.92
C VAL A 987 13.95 32.33 -23.81
N MET A 988 13.49 33.58 -23.86
CA MET A 988 14.11 34.66 -24.65
C MET A 988 15.43 35.20 -24.07
N ARG A 989 15.76 34.87 -22.81
CA ARG A 989 17.06 35.21 -22.19
C ARG A 989 18.13 34.15 -22.42
N LEU A 990 17.80 33.02 -23.04
CA LEU A 990 18.80 32.05 -23.48
C LEU A 990 19.62 32.68 -24.61
N ASP A 991 20.94 32.48 -24.57
CA ASP A 991 21.85 32.95 -25.62
C ASP A 991 21.72 32.05 -26.86
N TRP A 992 20.69 32.33 -27.64
CA TRP A 992 20.32 31.56 -28.83
C TRP A 992 21.39 31.65 -29.92
N GLU A 993 22.18 32.71 -29.97
CA GLU A 993 23.30 32.83 -30.91
C GLU A 993 24.38 31.81 -30.58
N THR A 994 24.71 31.63 -29.29
CA THR A 994 25.67 30.61 -28.84
C THR A 994 25.16 29.18 -29.03
N LEU A 995 23.90 28.90 -28.67
CA LEU A 995 23.28 27.58 -28.89
C LEU A 995 23.17 27.23 -30.38
N PHE A 996 22.93 28.22 -31.22
CA PHE A 996 22.84 28.03 -32.67
C PHE A 996 24.21 27.84 -33.32
N ALA A 997 25.23 28.60 -32.90
CA ALA A 997 26.61 28.40 -33.34
C ALA A 997 27.10 26.97 -33.01
N GLN A 998 26.79 26.48 -31.81
CA GLN A 998 27.06 25.09 -31.42
C GLN A 998 26.28 24.08 -32.27
N GLY A 999 25.01 24.38 -32.60
CA GLY A 999 24.19 23.55 -33.49
C GLY A 999 24.72 23.50 -34.93
N GLN A 1000 25.27 24.60 -35.45
CA GLN A 1000 25.89 24.66 -36.78
C GLN A 1000 27.23 23.91 -36.82
N GLU A 1001 28.08 24.05 -35.80
CA GLU A 1001 29.31 23.26 -35.69
C GLU A 1001 29.03 21.75 -35.64
N LEU A 1002 27.89 21.36 -35.07
CA LEU A 1002 27.44 19.98 -34.99
C LEU A 1002 26.59 19.53 -36.20
N GLY A 1003 26.35 20.42 -37.18
CA GLY A 1003 25.64 20.12 -38.43
C GLY A 1003 24.12 19.93 -38.31
N TYR A 1004 23.50 20.40 -37.22
CA TYR A 1004 22.08 20.19 -36.95
C TYR A 1004 21.14 21.23 -37.60
N PHE A 1005 21.64 22.37 -38.07
CA PHE A 1005 20.79 23.42 -38.64
C PHE A 1005 21.39 24.09 -39.88
N GLY A 1006 20.55 24.31 -40.90
CA GLY A 1006 20.88 25.14 -42.06
C GLY A 1006 20.62 26.63 -41.80
N GLY A 1007 21.43 27.53 -42.38
CA GLY A 1007 21.32 28.98 -42.14
C GLY A 1007 19.95 29.61 -42.46
N THR A 1008 19.15 28.97 -43.31
CA THR A 1008 17.78 29.40 -43.67
C THR A 1008 16.72 28.99 -42.64
N GLU A 1009 16.95 27.94 -41.86
CA GLU A 1009 16.00 27.42 -40.88
C GLU A 1009 15.97 28.30 -39.61
N PHE A 1010 17.10 28.92 -39.27
CA PHE A 1010 17.18 29.86 -38.14
C PHE A 1010 16.47 31.16 -38.40
N ALA A 1011 16.62 31.74 -39.59
CA ALA A 1011 15.91 32.96 -39.95
C ALA A 1011 14.38 32.76 -39.95
N ALA A 1012 13.91 31.56 -40.29
CA ALA A 1012 12.49 31.19 -40.18
C ALA A 1012 12.06 31.04 -38.71
N PHE A 1013 12.86 30.32 -37.90
CA PHE A 1013 12.59 30.11 -36.49
C PHE A 1013 12.61 31.40 -35.66
N GLU A 1014 13.57 32.30 -35.91
CA GLU A 1014 13.68 33.60 -35.27
C GLU A 1014 12.48 34.50 -35.63
N LYS A 1015 12.03 34.45 -36.89
CA LYS A 1015 10.83 35.15 -37.35
C LYS A 1015 9.57 34.62 -36.64
N ASP A 1016 9.45 33.31 -36.48
CA ASP A 1016 8.30 32.68 -35.81
C ASP A 1016 8.29 32.99 -34.30
N LEU A 1017 9.45 32.98 -33.64
CA LEU A 1017 9.58 33.39 -32.24
C LEU A 1017 9.21 34.85 -32.02
N LYS A 1018 9.61 35.73 -32.94
CA LYS A 1018 9.23 37.15 -32.89
C LYS A 1018 7.73 37.35 -33.09
N GLY A 1019 7.12 36.63 -34.03
CA GLY A 1019 5.67 36.64 -34.22
C GLY A 1019 4.90 36.11 -33.00
N LEU A 1020 5.41 35.07 -32.34
CA LEU A 1020 4.82 34.54 -31.12
C LEU A 1020 4.94 35.53 -29.95
N LYS A 1021 6.07 36.23 -29.83
CA LYS A 1021 6.25 37.30 -28.84
C LYS A 1021 5.23 38.41 -29.03
N ASP A 1022 5.10 38.93 -30.24
CA ASP A 1022 4.18 40.03 -30.55
C ASP A 1022 2.71 39.63 -30.28
N LEU A 1023 2.35 38.37 -30.55
CA LEU A 1023 1.03 37.82 -30.24
C LEU A 1023 0.76 37.75 -28.73
N ILE A 1024 1.73 37.26 -27.94
CA ILE A 1024 1.60 37.16 -26.48
C ILE A 1024 1.51 38.55 -25.84
N GLU A 1025 2.31 39.51 -26.30
CA GLU A 1025 2.23 40.90 -25.85
C GLU A 1025 0.88 41.55 -26.22
N GLY A 1026 0.36 41.28 -27.41
CA GLY A 1026 -0.97 41.72 -27.83
C GLY A 1026 -2.09 41.17 -26.93
N LEU A 1027 -2.10 39.86 -26.67
CA LEU A 1027 -3.08 39.22 -25.79
C LEU A 1027 -2.99 39.73 -24.35
N TYR A 1028 -1.78 40.05 -23.87
CA TYR A 1028 -1.58 40.62 -22.55
C TYR A 1028 -2.15 42.04 -22.44
N GLN A 1029 -1.92 42.89 -23.46
CA GLN A 1029 -2.50 44.23 -23.50
C GLN A 1029 -4.03 44.20 -23.65
N GLU A 1030 -4.58 43.25 -24.39
CA GLU A 1030 -6.02 43.10 -24.57
C GLU A 1030 -6.72 42.57 -23.31
N ALA A 1031 -6.07 41.71 -22.52
CA ALA A 1031 -6.57 41.26 -21.21
C ALA A 1031 -6.41 42.29 -20.07
N ALA A 1032 -5.50 43.26 -20.26
CA ALA A 1032 -5.29 44.37 -19.34
C ALA A 1032 -6.32 45.51 -19.54
N LYS A 1033 -6.74 45.74 -20.79
CA LYS A 1033 -7.90 46.57 -21.15
C LYS A 1033 -9.20 45.91 -20.70
#